data_AF-A0A2W5YKY5-F1
#
_entry.id   AF-A0A2W5YKY5-F1
#
_cell.length_a   1.000
_cell.length_b   1.000
_cell.length_c   1.000
_cell.angle_alpha   90.00
_cell.angle_beta   90.00
_cell.angle_gamma   90.00
#
_symmetry.space_group_name_H-M   'P 1'
#
loop_
_entity.id
_entity.type
_entity.pdbx_description
1 polymer ?
#
loop_
_entity_poly.entity_id
_entity_poly.type
_entity_poly.pdbx_seq_one_letter_code
_entity_poly.pdbx_strand_id
1 'polypeptide(L)'
;MAFAGGSNAALACGTERWSIKVGSDPDVGVILNSPIRTSIEELSALPSTSALPEAQRIRPVETRTYRLINVKLLRISLERDQDYRLTIQDSDGKTMFVKSPDPACATGSRFLDQIRDVRAKVAALAMHIGNEPITVSGVGFFNFLSKTPNQAQNGIELHPLLSLCVGFDCSDASGIWPIGGPIRSASPRAPPAGEAVERPSARPSPLPREPSPAASKAPERTTMAAHASPTPAPTSTWPWEPEEDPGNQAGAGASITCNGYGRWPIKTMADANAHSVNLTPKDTTIVSLRAVPLPSPYPLPSEYPTRISPHEYTTYRLTNVILYEVFPPGTDQDYHVILEDSSGNLFTAEAPNPQCVAGTIVATQISAVRSYIDSHWPVGSSPIFPGATVTVTGVGFYDWYTGEEHAANGAELHPMLSISTSSGTPPPSPTPTPTPKPSPTGQQTSTPPPGSTYYYPSTTTAPTTLFYTVPGESGAISHEIDTSATGSLTNEALTYQVNANQSTWGWVTGSGKPGLTSWPARTYTVKLGVTVANASLQIKEVRIIRTDSSGGPQYSGLATVGDLTGLSQTLGSTGIYTFNVSGSAQVASASDRLAVKFYIANTSSSVQSFSYSAGAGTTSQLIAGGSGTPPPTPTPTPTPTPTPKPTATPTPTPTPTPTPTPTPTPTPTPTPKP
;
A
#
# COMPACT_ATOMS: atom_id res chain seq x y z
N MET A 1 -1.05 -9.77 -43.36
CA MET A 1 -0.29 -10.67 -42.48
C MET A 1 -0.13 -9.96 -41.15
N ALA A 2 -0.81 -10.45 -40.12
CA ALA A 2 -0.75 -9.95 -38.76
C ALA A 2 0.34 -10.72 -37.99
N PHE A 3 1.11 -10.02 -37.16
CA PHE A 3 2.07 -10.61 -36.22
C PHE A 3 1.34 -11.09 -34.97
N ALA A 4 1.68 -12.30 -34.51
CA ALA A 4 1.21 -12.91 -33.28
C ALA A 4 2.40 -13.33 -32.39
N GLY A 5 2.25 -13.09 -31.08
CA GLY A 5 2.94 -13.74 -29.95
C GLY A 5 4.29 -13.11 -29.53
N GLY A 6 4.57 -12.83 -28.25
CA GLY A 6 3.83 -13.01 -27.00
C GLY A 6 4.75 -12.80 -25.79
N SER A 7 4.20 -12.38 -24.65
CA SER A 7 4.74 -12.61 -23.30
C SER A 7 3.58 -12.50 -22.31
N ASN A 8 2.92 -13.61 -22.02
CA ASN A 8 1.90 -13.72 -20.96
C ASN A 8 2.63 -14.01 -19.64
N ALA A 9 2.39 -13.21 -18.60
CA ALA A 9 2.71 -13.58 -17.23
C ALA A 9 1.91 -14.85 -16.84
N ALA A 10 2.54 -15.82 -16.18
CA ALA A 10 1.88 -17.04 -15.73
C ALA A 10 0.93 -16.73 -14.55
N LEU A 11 -0.33 -17.19 -14.61
CA LEU A 11 -1.28 -17.05 -13.50
C LEU A 11 -0.81 -17.84 -12.26
N ALA A 12 -0.91 -17.25 -11.08
CA ALA A 12 -0.60 -17.88 -9.79
C ALA A 12 -1.76 -18.75 -9.29
N CYS A 13 -1.92 -19.95 -9.86
CA CYS A 13 -2.95 -20.89 -9.43
C CYS A 13 -2.61 -21.56 -8.09
N GLY A 14 -3.63 -21.97 -7.33
CA GLY A 14 -3.44 -22.69 -6.07
C GLY A 14 -2.76 -24.05 -6.25
N THR A 15 -2.14 -24.54 -5.18
CA THR A 15 -1.30 -25.75 -5.19
C THR A 15 -1.87 -26.86 -4.31
N GLU A 16 -2.38 -26.50 -3.15
CA GLU A 16 -2.82 -27.43 -2.12
C GLU A 16 -4.19 -28.04 -2.43
N ARG A 17 -4.24 -29.36 -2.63
CA ARG A 17 -5.44 -30.15 -3.01
C ARG A 17 -6.19 -29.53 -4.19
N TRP A 18 -5.44 -28.87 -5.09
CA TRP A 18 -6.00 -27.97 -6.09
C TRP A 18 -6.96 -28.68 -7.05
N SER A 19 -6.61 -29.89 -7.48
CA SER A 19 -7.46 -30.67 -8.38
C SER A 19 -8.83 -31.00 -7.78
N ILE A 20 -8.91 -31.16 -6.46
CA ILE A 20 -10.16 -31.38 -5.73
C ILE A 20 -10.95 -30.07 -5.65
N LYS A 21 -10.27 -28.96 -5.31
CA LYS A 21 -10.81 -27.61 -5.19
C LYS A 21 -11.44 -27.11 -6.48
N VAL A 22 -10.84 -27.38 -7.64
CA VAL A 22 -11.43 -26.98 -8.94
C VAL A 22 -12.22 -28.09 -9.63
N GLY A 23 -12.23 -29.32 -9.13
CA GLY A 23 -12.91 -30.45 -9.78
C GLY A 23 -12.26 -30.87 -11.09
N SER A 24 -10.93 -30.91 -11.14
CA SER A 24 -10.13 -31.50 -12.22
C SER A 24 -9.50 -32.84 -11.82
N ASP A 25 -9.79 -33.33 -10.61
CA ASP A 25 -9.33 -34.63 -10.11
C ASP A 25 -10.02 -35.82 -10.81
N PRO A 26 -9.39 -37.01 -10.82
CA PRO A 26 -9.98 -38.21 -11.42
C PRO A 26 -11.32 -38.65 -10.82
N ASP A 27 -11.57 -38.32 -9.55
CA ASP A 27 -12.77 -38.71 -8.82
C ASP A 27 -13.93 -37.71 -8.98
N VAL A 28 -13.78 -36.61 -9.75
CA VAL A 28 -14.81 -35.59 -9.94
C VAL A 28 -16.15 -36.15 -10.46
N GLY A 29 -16.12 -37.28 -11.15
CA GLY A 29 -17.31 -37.99 -11.64
C GLY A 29 -18.24 -38.50 -10.52
N VAL A 30 -17.74 -38.66 -9.30
CA VAL A 30 -18.53 -39.16 -8.16
C VAL A 30 -19.34 -38.07 -7.46
N ILE A 31 -19.09 -36.78 -7.78
CA ILE A 31 -19.84 -35.66 -7.21
C ILE A 31 -21.28 -35.70 -7.70
N LEU A 32 -22.21 -35.67 -6.74
CA LEU A 32 -23.64 -35.55 -7.00
C LEU A 32 -24.03 -34.11 -7.30
N ASN A 33 -24.57 -33.87 -8.49
CA ASN A 33 -24.94 -32.55 -9.00
C ASN A 33 -26.25 -31.99 -8.41
N SER A 34 -26.94 -32.74 -7.55
CA SER A 34 -28.18 -32.28 -6.91
C SER A 34 -27.83 -31.63 -5.57
N PRO A 35 -27.92 -30.28 -5.44
CA PRO A 35 -27.49 -29.61 -4.23
C PRO A 35 -28.41 -29.93 -3.06
N ILE A 36 -27.82 -30.31 -1.93
CA ILE A 36 -28.53 -30.47 -0.67
C ILE A 36 -28.71 -29.09 -0.06
N ARG A 37 -29.97 -28.66 0.13
CA ARG A 37 -30.26 -27.45 0.91
C ARG A 37 -29.84 -27.67 2.35
N THR A 38 -29.09 -26.73 2.91
CA THR A 38 -28.54 -26.81 4.27
C THR A 38 -28.32 -25.39 4.83
N SER A 39 -27.86 -25.29 6.08
CA SER A 39 -27.38 -24.04 6.70
C SER A 39 -25.88 -24.06 6.97
N ILE A 40 -25.29 -22.90 7.30
CA ILE A 40 -23.88 -22.84 7.72
C ILE A 40 -23.70 -23.56 9.06
N GLU A 41 -24.66 -23.42 9.97
CA GLU A 41 -24.69 -24.20 11.23
C GLU A 41 -24.63 -25.71 10.99
N GLU A 42 -25.50 -26.26 10.12
CA GLU A 42 -25.55 -27.70 9.83
C GLU A 42 -24.24 -28.20 9.20
N LEU A 43 -23.69 -27.45 8.24
CA LEU A 43 -22.41 -27.79 7.63
C LEU A 43 -21.28 -27.73 8.66
N SER A 44 -21.22 -26.69 9.47
CA SER A 44 -20.17 -26.50 10.48
C SER A 44 -20.24 -27.54 11.61
N ALA A 45 -21.40 -28.16 11.83
CA ALA A 45 -21.60 -29.22 12.82
C ALA A 45 -21.16 -30.62 12.35
N LEU A 46 -20.83 -30.81 11.06
CA LEU A 46 -20.32 -32.09 10.55
C LEU A 46 -18.96 -32.43 11.17
N PRO A 47 -18.62 -33.73 11.33
CA PRO A 47 -17.33 -34.14 11.89
C PRO A 47 -16.15 -33.57 11.09
N SER A 48 -15.22 -32.91 11.78
CA SER A 48 -13.95 -32.49 11.19
C SER A 48 -13.06 -33.69 10.88
N THR A 49 -12.15 -33.56 9.93
CA THR A 49 -11.11 -34.55 9.64
C THR A 49 -9.73 -33.91 9.72
N SER A 50 -8.80 -34.57 10.43
CA SER A 50 -7.39 -34.15 10.48
C SER A 50 -6.55 -34.76 9.36
N ALA A 51 -7.10 -35.72 8.62
CA ALA A 51 -6.43 -36.36 7.49
C ALA A 51 -7.02 -35.81 6.19
N LEU A 52 -6.25 -34.93 5.53
CA LEU A 52 -6.59 -34.35 4.24
C LEU A 52 -5.69 -34.94 3.15
N PRO A 53 -6.07 -36.08 2.53
CA PRO A 53 -5.27 -36.70 1.48
C PRO A 53 -5.22 -35.82 0.23
N GLU A 54 -4.03 -35.67 -0.36
CA GLU A 54 -3.77 -34.72 -1.45
C GLU A 54 -4.67 -34.94 -2.67
N ALA A 55 -4.90 -36.20 -3.04
CA ALA A 55 -5.58 -36.57 -4.30
C ALA A 55 -6.87 -37.37 -4.11
N GLN A 56 -7.39 -37.52 -2.88
CA GLN A 56 -8.59 -38.32 -2.61
C GLN A 56 -9.70 -37.46 -2.01
N ARG A 57 -10.94 -37.67 -2.48
CA ARG A 57 -12.13 -37.00 -1.95
C ARG A 57 -12.61 -37.64 -0.65
N ILE A 58 -12.88 -36.80 0.35
CA ILE A 58 -13.38 -37.21 1.66
C ILE A 58 -14.91 -37.30 1.63
N ARG A 59 -15.42 -38.50 1.80
CA ARG A 59 -16.87 -38.76 1.79
C ARG A 59 -17.50 -38.49 3.16
N PRO A 60 -18.77 -38.03 3.21
CA PRO A 60 -19.60 -37.68 2.06
C PRO A 60 -19.39 -36.24 1.55
N VAL A 61 -18.69 -35.40 2.31
CA VAL A 61 -18.64 -33.94 2.13
C VAL A 61 -18.13 -33.55 0.74
N GLU A 62 -16.98 -34.07 0.33
CA GLU A 62 -16.33 -33.71 -0.93
C GLU A 62 -16.91 -34.41 -2.16
N THR A 63 -18.02 -35.12 -1.98
CA THR A 63 -18.75 -35.84 -3.04
C THR A 63 -20.19 -35.33 -3.20
N ARG A 64 -20.53 -34.24 -2.52
CA ARG A 64 -21.86 -33.63 -2.51
C ARG A 64 -21.77 -32.15 -2.87
N THR A 65 -22.83 -31.68 -3.51
CA THR A 65 -23.08 -30.25 -3.67
C THR A 65 -24.05 -29.79 -2.58
N TYR A 66 -23.84 -28.57 -2.09
CA TYR A 66 -24.66 -27.95 -1.04
C TYR A 66 -25.20 -26.62 -1.54
N ARG A 67 -26.39 -26.24 -1.05
CA ARG A 67 -27.04 -24.97 -1.36
C ARG A 67 -27.39 -24.24 -0.06
N LEU A 68 -26.86 -23.02 0.05
CA LEU A 68 -27.13 -22.08 1.13
C LEU A 68 -27.99 -20.95 0.57
N ILE A 69 -29.14 -20.71 1.19
CA ILE A 69 -30.09 -19.70 0.75
C ILE A 69 -30.12 -18.52 1.71
N ASN A 70 -30.39 -17.32 1.18
CA ASN A 70 -30.59 -16.11 1.96
C ASN A 70 -29.46 -15.81 2.95
N VAL A 71 -28.21 -16.18 2.62
CA VAL A 71 -27.05 -15.89 3.47
C VAL A 71 -26.60 -14.46 3.23
N LYS A 72 -26.22 -13.78 4.30
CA LYS A 72 -25.65 -12.45 4.21
C LYS A 72 -24.24 -12.55 3.65
N LEU A 73 -23.96 -11.84 2.57
CA LEU A 73 -22.60 -11.65 2.10
C LEU A 73 -21.93 -10.60 2.99
N LEU A 74 -20.90 -11.01 3.72
CA LEU A 74 -20.12 -10.09 4.55
C LEU A 74 -18.98 -9.47 3.74
N ARG A 75 -18.31 -10.25 2.89
CA ARG A 75 -17.07 -9.83 2.22
C ARG A 75 -16.75 -10.66 0.97
N ILE A 76 -16.02 -10.08 0.01
CA ILE A 76 -15.42 -10.79 -1.14
C ILE A 76 -13.94 -10.41 -1.26
N SER A 77 -13.03 -11.35 -0.99
CA SER A 77 -11.58 -11.17 -1.13
C SER A 77 -11.02 -11.90 -2.34
N LEU A 78 -10.13 -11.26 -3.11
CA LEU A 78 -9.32 -11.95 -4.12
C LEU A 78 -8.04 -12.45 -3.46
N GLU A 79 -7.87 -13.76 -3.42
CA GLU A 79 -6.75 -14.44 -2.80
C GLU A 79 -5.53 -14.53 -3.74
N ARG A 80 -4.35 -14.81 -3.16
CA ARG A 80 -3.10 -14.97 -3.93
C ARG A 80 -3.17 -16.07 -4.99
N ASP A 81 -3.91 -17.13 -4.72
CA ASP A 81 -4.17 -18.25 -5.64
C ASP A 81 -5.22 -17.94 -6.73
N GLN A 82 -5.62 -16.67 -6.82
CA GLN A 82 -6.62 -16.11 -7.71
C GLN A 82 -8.06 -16.55 -7.40
N ASP A 83 -8.34 -17.18 -6.27
CA ASP A 83 -9.71 -17.43 -5.84
C ASP A 83 -10.37 -16.16 -5.34
N TYR A 84 -11.64 -15.93 -5.69
CA TYR A 84 -12.46 -15.07 -4.85
C TYR A 84 -12.96 -15.88 -3.64
N ARG A 85 -12.60 -15.47 -2.43
CA ARG A 85 -13.17 -15.94 -1.17
C ARG A 85 -14.30 -15.02 -0.76
N LEU A 86 -15.51 -15.56 -0.71
CA LEU A 86 -16.65 -14.87 -0.13
C LEU A 86 -16.83 -15.33 1.30
N THR A 87 -16.94 -14.37 2.22
CA THR A 87 -17.33 -14.62 3.61
C THR A 87 -18.83 -14.45 3.72
N ILE A 88 -19.52 -15.52 4.09
CA ILE A 88 -20.99 -15.53 4.20
C ILE A 88 -21.41 -15.82 5.63
N GLN A 89 -22.56 -15.28 6.03
CA GLN A 89 -23.15 -15.45 7.36
C GLN A 89 -24.61 -15.88 7.26
N ASP A 90 -25.03 -16.83 8.08
CA ASP A 90 -26.42 -17.26 8.19
C ASP A 90 -27.21 -16.41 9.20
N SER A 91 -28.51 -16.68 9.33
CA SER A 91 -29.39 -15.97 10.26
C SER A 91 -29.00 -16.11 11.73
N ASP A 92 -28.27 -17.17 12.08
CA ASP A 92 -27.82 -17.47 13.43
C ASP A 92 -26.43 -16.88 13.72
N GLY A 93 -25.90 -16.08 12.79
CA GLY A 93 -24.61 -15.42 12.89
C GLY A 93 -23.41 -16.33 12.61
N LYS A 94 -23.64 -17.59 12.21
CA LYS A 94 -22.56 -18.51 11.84
C LYS A 94 -22.01 -18.14 10.48
N THR A 95 -20.70 -18.28 10.35
CA THR A 95 -19.93 -17.81 9.20
C THR A 95 -19.18 -18.96 8.55
N MET A 96 -19.03 -18.88 7.23
CA MET A 96 -18.24 -19.84 6.45
C MET A 96 -17.65 -19.17 5.22
N PHE A 97 -16.58 -19.74 4.69
CA PHE A 97 -16.02 -19.36 3.40
C PHE A 97 -16.63 -20.13 2.25
N VAL A 98 -16.82 -19.45 1.13
CA VAL A 98 -17.11 -20.07 -0.16
C VAL A 98 -16.23 -19.46 -1.24
N LYS A 99 -15.79 -20.25 -2.21
CA LYS A 99 -14.67 -19.90 -3.10
C LYS A 99 -15.09 -19.97 -4.58
N SER A 100 -14.76 -18.93 -5.34
CA SER A 100 -14.91 -18.88 -6.80
C SER A 100 -13.52 -18.84 -7.45
N PRO A 101 -13.01 -19.98 -7.94
CA PRO A 101 -11.67 -20.03 -8.52
C PRO A 101 -11.55 -19.28 -9.83
N ASP A 102 -10.33 -18.88 -10.17
CA ASP A 102 -10.07 -18.31 -11.49
C ASP A 102 -10.30 -19.36 -12.59
N PRO A 103 -11.10 -19.07 -13.63
CA PRO A 103 -11.35 -20.01 -14.72
C PRO A 103 -10.09 -20.49 -15.44
N ALA A 104 -9.02 -19.69 -15.49
CA ALA A 104 -7.76 -20.11 -16.10
C ALA A 104 -7.07 -21.19 -15.26
N CYS A 105 -7.24 -21.15 -13.94
CA CYS A 105 -6.71 -22.13 -12.99
C CYS A 105 -7.57 -23.40 -12.86
N ALA A 106 -8.76 -23.40 -13.45
CA ALA A 106 -9.68 -24.54 -13.49
C ALA A 106 -9.66 -25.28 -14.84
N THR A 107 -8.57 -25.17 -15.61
CA THR A 107 -8.43 -25.87 -16.90
C THR A 107 -8.60 -27.39 -16.72
N GLY A 108 -9.53 -28.00 -17.47
CA GLY A 108 -9.87 -29.43 -17.34
C GLY A 108 -10.92 -29.75 -16.26
N SER A 109 -11.44 -28.75 -15.55
CA SER A 109 -12.52 -28.93 -14.58
C SER A 109 -13.82 -29.40 -15.24
N ARG A 110 -14.53 -30.33 -14.58
CA ARG A 110 -15.92 -30.70 -14.92
C ARG A 110 -16.89 -29.52 -14.79
N PHE A 111 -16.53 -28.52 -13.99
CA PHE A 111 -17.38 -27.39 -13.61
C PHE A 111 -16.95 -26.07 -14.27
N LEU A 112 -16.13 -26.12 -15.31
CA LEU A 112 -15.51 -24.92 -15.88
C LEU A 112 -16.53 -23.85 -16.31
N ASP A 113 -17.67 -24.25 -16.87
CA ASP A 113 -18.71 -23.30 -17.29
C ASP A 113 -19.40 -22.63 -16.08
N GLN A 114 -19.68 -23.40 -15.02
CA GLN A 114 -20.21 -22.86 -13.78
C GLN A 114 -19.20 -21.95 -13.07
N ILE A 115 -17.92 -22.34 -13.04
CA ILE A 115 -16.83 -21.52 -12.49
C ILE A 115 -16.76 -20.19 -13.22
N ARG A 116 -16.86 -20.17 -14.56
CA ARG A 116 -16.90 -18.94 -15.36
C ARG A 116 -18.10 -18.05 -15.05
N ASP A 117 -19.29 -18.63 -14.99
CA ASP A 117 -20.52 -17.89 -14.68
C ASP A 117 -20.44 -17.27 -13.27
N VAL A 118 -20.07 -18.07 -12.28
CA VAL A 118 -19.91 -17.58 -10.90
C VAL A 118 -18.82 -16.53 -10.82
N ARG A 119 -17.66 -16.74 -11.47
CA ARG A 119 -16.56 -15.76 -11.47
C ARG A 119 -17.02 -14.39 -11.97
N ALA A 120 -17.78 -14.36 -13.07
CA ALA A 120 -18.32 -13.13 -13.63
C ALA A 120 -19.28 -12.42 -12.65
N LYS A 121 -20.15 -13.19 -11.98
CA LYS A 121 -21.10 -12.66 -11.00
C LYS A 121 -20.41 -12.16 -9.73
N VAL A 122 -19.40 -12.88 -9.24
CA VAL A 122 -18.59 -12.48 -8.08
C VAL A 122 -17.81 -11.21 -8.39
N ALA A 123 -17.19 -11.10 -9.57
CA ALA A 123 -16.51 -9.87 -9.99
C ALA A 123 -17.46 -8.67 -10.07
N ALA A 124 -18.69 -8.88 -10.56
CA ALA A 124 -19.73 -7.85 -10.56
C ALA A 124 -20.15 -7.44 -9.14
N LEU A 125 -20.33 -8.41 -8.24
CA LEU A 125 -20.71 -8.19 -6.85
C LEU A 125 -19.59 -7.54 -6.02
N ALA A 126 -18.33 -7.85 -6.33
CA ALA A 126 -17.16 -7.26 -5.68
C ALA A 126 -17.05 -5.75 -5.92
N MET A 127 -17.61 -5.23 -7.03
CA MET A 127 -17.65 -3.79 -7.27
C MET A 127 -18.66 -3.06 -6.38
N HIS A 128 -19.73 -3.73 -5.94
CA HIS A 128 -20.81 -3.16 -5.14
C HIS A 128 -21.44 -4.22 -4.24
N ILE A 129 -20.91 -4.41 -3.02
CA ILE A 129 -21.53 -5.29 -2.02
C ILE A 129 -22.79 -4.59 -1.50
N GLY A 130 -23.96 -5.09 -1.89
CA GLY A 130 -25.25 -4.64 -1.39
C GLY A 130 -25.67 -5.33 -0.08
N ASN A 131 -26.73 -4.82 0.55
CA ASN A 131 -27.36 -5.47 1.72
C ASN A 131 -28.28 -6.64 1.34
N GLU A 132 -28.47 -6.89 0.04
CA GLU A 132 -29.29 -8.00 -0.44
C GLU A 132 -28.62 -9.33 -0.09
N PRO A 133 -29.38 -10.30 0.46
CA PRO A 133 -28.82 -11.61 0.74
C PRO A 133 -28.49 -12.34 -0.56
N ILE A 134 -27.61 -13.32 -0.48
CA ILE A 134 -27.23 -14.16 -1.62
C ILE A 134 -27.66 -15.61 -1.39
N THR A 135 -27.84 -16.31 -2.50
CA THR A 135 -27.99 -17.76 -2.54
C THR A 135 -26.84 -18.35 -3.33
N VAL A 136 -26.13 -19.30 -2.73
CA VAL A 136 -24.96 -19.94 -3.34
C VAL A 136 -25.12 -21.45 -3.34
N SER A 137 -24.60 -22.12 -4.37
CA SER A 137 -24.38 -23.56 -4.35
C SER A 137 -22.95 -23.90 -4.73
N GLY A 138 -22.38 -24.96 -4.16
CA GLY A 138 -21.01 -25.37 -4.45
C GLY A 138 -20.71 -26.78 -3.98
N VAL A 139 -19.54 -27.29 -4.34
CA VAL A 139 -19.05 -28.60 -3.88
C VAL A 139 -18.49 -28.43 -2.47
N GLY A 140 -18.84 -29.30 -1.53
CA GLY A 140 -18.23 -29.28 -0.20
C GLY A 140 -16.74 -29.58 -0.26
N PHE A 141 -15.93 -28.91 0.53
CA PHE A 141 -14.48 -29.14 0.60
C PHE A 141 -13.99 -29.00 2.03
N PHE A 142 -13.16 -29.93 2.51
CA PHE A 142 -12.46 -29.75 3.78
C PHE A 142 -11.13 -29.03 3.53
N ASN A 143 -11.06 -27.80 4.01
CA ASN A 143 -9.85 -27.02 4.03
C ASN A 143 -9.08 -27.26 5.33
N PHE A 144 -7.79 -26.90 5.35
CA PHE A 144 -7.01 -26.94 6.57
C PHE A 144 -7.62 -25.96 7.59
N LEU A 145 -7.78 -26.43 8.83
CA LEU A 145 -8.25 -25.61 9.94
C LEU A 145 -7.17 -24.59 10.31
N SER A 146 -7.32 -23.36 9.83
CA SER A 146 -6.43 -22.24 10.15
C SER A 146 -6.88 -21.47 11.39
N LYS A 147 -8.07 -21.78 11.95
CA LYS A 147 -8.73 -21.03 13.03
C LYS A 147 -8.90 -19.54 12.71
N THR A 148 -8.96 -19.22 11.42
CA THR A 148 -9.29 -17.91 10.89
C THR A 148 -10.69 -17.48 11.37
N PRO A 149 -10.93 -16.20 11.70
CA PRO A 149 -12.24 -15.65 11.94
C PRO A 149 -13.07 -15.90 10.69
N ASN A 150 -14.35 -16.20 10.91
CA ASN A 150 -15.31 -16.47 9.87
C ASN A 150 -15.18 -17.82 9.13
N GLN A 151 -14.15 -18.63 9.40
CA GLN A 151 -14.08 -20.02 8.91
C GLN A 151 -15.09 -20.90 9.65
N ALA A 152 -15.66 -21.89 8.95
CA ALA A 152 -16.46 -22.92 9.61
C ALA A 152 -15.60 -23.69 10.63
N GLN A 153 -16.18 -23.97 11.79
CA GLN A 153 -15.46 -24.55 12.94
C GLN A 153 -14.83 -25.93 12.65
N ASN A 154 -15.35 -26.65 11.66
CA ASN A 154 -14.87 -27.96 11.22
C ASN A 154 -14.03 -27.91 9.93
N GLY A 155 -13.74 -26.72 9.39
CA GLY A 155 -12.90 -26.50 8.22
C GLY A 155 -13.62 -26.68 6.88
N ILE A 156 -14.95 -26.84 6.89
CA ILE A 156 -15.73 -26.95 5.65
C ILE A 156 -15.83 -25.59 4.94
N GLU A 157 -15.63 -25.60 3.63
CA GLU A 157 -15.95 -24.51 2.70
C GLU A 157 -16.69 -25.06 1.47
N LEU A 158 -17.25 -24.19 0.63
CA LEU A 158 -17.70 -24.59 -0.71
C LEU A 158 -16.68 -24.18 -1.76
N HIS A 159 -16.08 -25.17 -2.44
CA HIS A 159 -15.05 -24.97 -3.45
C HIS A 159 -15.10 -26.10 -4.51
N PRO A 160 -15.44 -25.80 -5.78
CA PRO A 160 -15.81 -24.49 -6.29
C PRO A 160 -17.27 -24.16 -6.01
N LEU A 161 -17.58 -22.87 -5.96
CA LEU A 161 -18.94 -22.39 -6.17
C LEU A 161 -19.39 -22.73 -7.60
N LEU A 162 -20.63 -23.22 -7.69
CA LEU A 162 -21.28 -23.66 -8.92
C LEU A 162 -22.47 -22.78 -9.32
N SER A 163 -23.04 -22.03 -8.38
CA SER A 163 -24.04 -21.01 -8.67
C SER A 163 -24.00 -19.89 -7.62
N LEU A 164 -24.36 -18.69 -8.05
CA LEU A 164 -24.48 -17.51 -7.19
C LEU A 164 -25.63 -16.65 -7.72
N CYS A 165 -26.53 -16.29 -6.82
CA CYS A 165 -27.66 -15.45 -7.12
C CYS A 165 -27.84 -14.41 -6.00
N VAL A 166 -28.22 -13.18 -6.35
CA VAL A 166 -28.44 -12.06 -5.41
C VAL A 166 -29.95 -11.81 -5.27
N GLY A 167 -30.41 -11.69 -4.03
CA GLY A 167 -31.81 -11.44 -3.66
C GLY A 167 -32.43 -12.56 -2.82
N PHE A 168 -33.54 -12.23 -2.16
CA PHE A 168 -34.30 -13.19 -1.35
C PHE A 168 -34.90 -14.32 -2.19
N ASP A 169 -34.73 -15.55 -1.70
CA ASP A 169 -35.19 -16.80 -2.27
C ASP A 169 -34.84 -16.96 -3.76
N CYS A 170 -33.78 -16.27 -4.17
CA CYS A 170 -33.47 -16.19 -5.57
C CYS A 170 -32.86 -17.53 -6.03
N SER A 171 -33.22 -17.91 -7.24
CA SER A 171 -32.69 -19.10 -7.90
C SER A 171 -32.15 -18.66 -9.24
N ASP A 172 -30.88 -18.97 -9.51
CA ASP A 172 -30.41 -18.94 -10.88
C ASP A 172 -31.30 -19.87 -11.71
N ALA A 173 -31.93 -19.32 -12.76
CA ALA A 173 -32.73 -20.09 -13.70
C ALA A 173 -31.90 -21.11 -14.50
N SER A 174 -30.60 -21.24 -14.22
CA SER A 174 -29.70 -22.27 -14.77
C SER A 174 -29.88 -23.66 -14.12
N GLY A 175 -30.90 -23.86 -13.29
CA GLY A 175 -31.35 -25.17 -12.81
C GLY A 175 -31.88 -26.14 -13.88
N ILE A 176 -31.55 -25.96 -15.17
CA ILE A 176 -31.91 -26.88 -16.25
C ILE A 176 -30.65 -27.30 -17.03
N TRP A 177 -30.24 -28.56 -16.83
CA TRP A 177 -29.71 -29.39 -17.91
C TRP A 177 -30.91 -30.12 -18.55
N PRO A 178 -31.07 -30.34 -19.89
CA PRO A 178 -30.08 -30.28 -20.98
C PRO A 178 -30.58 -29.64 -22.33
N ILE A 179 -29.67 -29.58 -23.32
CA ILE A 179 -29.82 -29.49 -24.80
C ILE A 179 -30.77 -28.45 -25.45
N GLY A 180 -30.16 -27.48 -26.15
CA GLY A 180 -30.59 -27.02 -27.48
C GLY A 180 -31.64 -25.89 -27.56
N GLY A 181 -31.22 -24.76 -28.11
CA GLY A 181 -32.10 -23.78 -28.78
C GLY A 181 -32.42 -22.51 -27.97
N PRO A 182 -32.37 -21.31 -28.58
CA PRO A 182 -32.54 -20.04 -27.88
C PRO A 182 -34.03 -19.70 -27.73
N ILE A 183 -34.40 -18.77 -26.82
CA ILE A 183 -35.25 -17.58 -27.08
C ILE A 183 -35.90 -16.98 -25.80
N ARG A 184 -35.66 -15.66 -25.64
CA ARG A 184 -36.50 -14.52 -25.17
C ARG A 184 -37.14 -14.45 -23.76
N SER A 185 -37.22 -13.17 -23.35
CA SER A 185 -37.75 -12.55 -22.14
C SER A 185 -39.25 -12.72 -21.89
N ALA A 186 -39.66 -12.79 -20.62
CA ALA A 186 -40.63 -11.87 -19.99
C ALA A 186 -40.89 -12.20 -18.50
N SER A 187 -41.31 -11.15 -17.78
CA SER A 187 -41.58 -10.99 -16.34
C SER A 187 -42.73 -11.85 -15.75
N PRO A 188 -42.93 -11.84 -14.40
CA PRO A 188 -43.55 -12.92 -13.64
C PRO A 188 -45.04 -12.73 -13.33
N ARG A 189 -45.76 -13.84 -13.09
CA ARG A 189 -47.01 -13.83 -12.31
C ARG A 189 -47.17 -15.11 -11.49
N ALA A 190 -47.67 -14.94 -10.27
CA ALA A 190 -47.80 -15.89 -9.15
C ALA A 190 -48.84 -17.03 -9.37
N PRO A 191 -48.83 -18.08 -8.52
CA PRO A 191 -49.46 -19.39 -8.76
C PRO A 191 -50.89 -19.49 -8.17
N PRO A 192 -51.63 -20.60 -8.39
CA PRO A 192 -51.71 -21.57 -7.29
C PRO A 192 -51.96 -23.07 -7.67
N ALA A 193 -51.57 -23.92 -6.72
CA ALA A 193 -52.20 -25.14 -6.18
C ALA A 193 -52.69 -26.30 -7.09
N GLY A 194 -52.33 -27.52 -6.68
CA GLY A 194 -53.28 -28.64 -6.70
C GLY A 194 -52.78 -29.97 -7.27
N GLU A 195 -52.73 -30.96 -6.37
CA GLU A 195 -53.03 -32.38 -6.60
C GLU A 195 -52.01 -33.35 -7.23
N ALA A 196 -52.21 -34.59 -6.78
CA ALA A 196 -51.28 -35.69 -6.71
C ALA A 196 -51.57 -36.76 -7.77
N VAL A 197 -50.73 -37.81 -7.71
CA VAL A 197 -51.01 -39.22 -8.05
C VAL A 197 -50.29 -39.78 -9.30
N GLU A 198 -49.62 -40.92 -9.03
CA GLU A 198 -49.31 -42.10 -9.85
C GLU A 198 -47.97 -42.29 -10.59
N ARG A 199 -47.29 -43.38 -10.18
CA ARG A 199 -46.28 -44.15 -10.92
C ARG A 199 -46.98 -45.18 -11.83
N PRO A 200 -46.31 -45.61 -12.92
CA PRO A 200 -46.06 -47.05 -13.03
C PRO A 200 -44.65 -47.44 -13.55
N SER A 201 -44.25 -48.65 -13.16
CA SER A 201 -43.07 -49.42 -13.58
C SER A 201 -43.01 -49.74 -15.07
N ALA A 202 -41.80 -49.93 -15.62
CA ALA A 202 -41.29 -51.22 -16.14
C ALA A 202 -40.05 -51.06 -17.03
N ARG A 203 -39.09 -51.97 -16.85
CA ARG A 203 -37.92 -52.24 -17.71
C ARG A 203 -38.37 -53.07 -18.93
N PRO A 204 -37.60 -53.10 -20.04
CA PRO A 204 -36.75 -54.27 -20.28
C PRO A 204 -35.41 -53.98 -21.00
N SER A 205 -34.46 -54.90 -20.87
CA SER A 205 -33.29 -55.09 -21.77
C SER A 205 -33.57 -56.28 -22.70
N PRO A 206 -32.88 -56.44 -23.84
CA PRO A 206 -31.74 -57.39 -23.91
C PRO A 206 -30.60 -57.07 -24.92
N LEU A 207 -29.35 -57.42 -24.51
CA LEU A 207 -28.19 -58.13 -25.13
C LEU A 207 -28.06 -58.34 -26.68
N PRO A 208 -26.95 -58.91 -27.23
CA PRO A 208 -25.49 -58.58 -27.18
C PRO A 208 -24.75 -58.81 -28.56
N ARG A 209 -23.43 -58.52 -28.68
CA ARG A 209 -22.38 -59.33 -29.43
C ARG A 209 -21.03 -58.56 -29.67
N GLU A 210 -19.97 -59.00 -28.98
CA GLU A 210 -18.72 -59.70 -29.46
C GLU A 210 -17.75 -59.13 -30.57
N PRO A 211 -16.48 -59.63 -30.73
CA PRO A 211 -15.24 -58.89 -30.39
C PRO A 211 -14.04 -58.88 -31.40
N SER A 212 -12.97 -58.09 -31.08
CA SER A 212 -11.50 -58.25 -31.38
C SER A 212 -10.99 -58.30 -32.85
N PRO A 213 -9.65 -58.25 -33.20
CA PRO A 213 -8.41 -58.26 -32.39
C PRO A 213 -7.18 -57.37 -32.86
N ALA A 214 -6.24 -57.16 -31.91
CA ALA A 214 -4.76 -57.28 -31.90
C ALA A 214 -3.74 -56.66 -32.92
N ALA A 215 -2.58 -56.32 -32.31
CA ALA A 215 -1.17 -56.35 -32.77
C ALA A 215 -0.59 -55.07 -33.42
N SER A 216 0.64 -54.58 -33.15
CA SER A 216 1.91 -55.30 -32.96
C SER A 216 3.11 -54.39 -32.57
N LYS A 217 4.05 -54.98 -31.82
CA LYS A 217 5.54 -54.93 -31.88
C LYS A 217 6.37 -53.65 -31.57
N ALA A 218 7.22 -53.81 -30.54
CA ALA A 218 8.55 -53.19 -30.38
C ALA A 218 9.65 -53.95 -31.18
N PRO A 219 10.89 -53.44 -31.23
CA PRO A 219 11.98 -54.13 -30.53
C PRO A 219 13.12 -53.27 -29.90
N GLU A 220 13.75 -53.88 -28.88
CA GLU A 220 15.17 -53.92 -28.40
C GLU A 220 16.09 -52.67 -28.52
N ARG A 221 16.77 -52.13 -27.48
CA ARG A 221 17.63 -52.58 -26.36
C ARG A 221 19.13 -52.78 -26.73
N THR A 222 19.98 -51.86 -26.23
CA THR A 222 21.38 -52.16 -25.86
C THR A 222 21.87 -51.28 -24.68
N THR A 223 22.52 -51.97 -23.75
CA THR A 223 23.18 -51.67 -22.46
C THR A 223 24.51 -50.90 -22.60
N MET A 224 25.25 -50.34 -21.62
CA MET A 224 25.26 -50.07 -20.16
C MET A 224 26.61 -49.31 -19.91
N ALA A 225 26.69 -48.33 -19.00
CA ALA A 225 27.84 -48.11 -18.08
C ALA A 225 27.62 -46.91 -17.13
N ALA A 226 27.77 -47.15 -15.82
CA ALA A 226 27.79 -46.21 -14.69
C ALA A 226 29.10 -45.38 -14.65
N HIS A 227 29.29 -44.25 -13.96
CA HIS A 227 28.91 -43.80 -12.61
C HIS A 227 29.08 -42.26 -12.51
N ALA A 228 28.14 -41.57 -11.85
CA ALA A 228 28.40 -40.46 -10.91
C ALA A 228 27.09 -40.11 -10.16
N SER A 229 27.20 -39.82 -8.87
CA SER A 229 26.14 -39.59 -7.88
C SER A 229 24.99 -38.67 -8.33
N PRO A 230 23.73 -38.87 -7.89
CA PRO A 230 22.69 -37.89 -8.10
C PRO A 230 22.92 -36.70 -7.17
N THR A 231 23.07 -35.53 -7.79
CA THR A 231 22.85 -34.22 -7.19
C THR A 231 21.54 -34.20 -6.39
N PRO A 232 21.48 -33.56 -5.21
CA PRO A 232 20.22 -33.36 -4.52
C PRO A 232 19.28 -32.53 -5.40
N ALA A 233 18.01 -32.94 -5.45
CA ALA A 233 16.95 -32.26 -6.18
C ALA A 233 16.90 -30.77 -5.80
N PRO A 234 16.70 -29.86 -6.76
CA PRO A 234 16.54 -28.44 -6.45
C PRO A 234 15.28 -28.27 -5.60
N THR A 235 15.45 -27.75 -4.39
CA THR A 235 14.39 -27.21 -3.56
C THR A 235 13.63 -26.14 -4.36
N SER A 236 12.32 -26.31 -4.51
CA SER A 236 11.46 -25.38 -5.25
C SER A 236 11.40 -24.02 -4.56
N THR A 237 12.05 -23.02 -5.14
CA THR A 237 11.78 -21.62 -4.90
C THR A 237 10.68 -21.17 -5.86
N TRP A 238 9.66 -20.48 -5.33
CA TRP A 238 8.40 -20.14 -6.03
C TRP A 238 8.57 -18.93 -6.98
N PRO A 239 7.87 -18.85 -8.13
CA PRO A 239 8.35 -18.05 -9.26
C PRO A 239 7.42 -16.88 -9.71
N TRP A 240 6.81 -16.09 -8.82
CA TRP A 240 5.95 -14.98 -9.30
C TRP A 240 5.93 -13.66 -8.51
N GLU A 241 6.84 -13.43 -7.56
CA GLU A 241 7.22 -12.05 -7.21
C GLU A 241 8.10 -11.49 -8.34
N PRO A 242 7.77 -10.35 -8.97
CA PRO A 242 8.77 -9.58 -9.69
C PRO A 242 9.73 -9.00 -8.65
N GLU A 243 10.88 -9.68 -8.44
CA GLU A 243 12.08 -9.29 -7.69
C GLU A 243 11.93 -8.15 -6.65
N GLU A 244 11.50 -8.51 -5.43
CA GLU A 244 12.05 -7.90 -4.19
C GLU A 244 13.25 -8.70 -3.65
N ASP A 245 13.80 -9.66 -4.41
CA ASP A 245 14.75 -10.65 -3.89
C ASP A 245 15.87 -11.04 -4.87
N PRO A 246 17.14 -10.61 -4.67
CA PRO A 246 18.30 -11.39 -5.06
C PRO A 246 18.59 -12.39 -3.94
N GLY A 247 18.15 -13.62 -4.13
CA GLY A 247 18.05 -14.64 -3.10
C GLY A 247 19.27 -14.85 -2.20
N ASN A 248 19.00 -15.26 -0.96
CA ASN A 248 19.85 -16.25 -0.32
C ASN A 248 19.15 -17.11 0.74
N GLN A 249 19.49 -18.39 0.66
CA GLN A 249 19.13 -19.53 1.51
C GLN A 249 19.09 -19.20 3.02
N ALA A 250 17.93 -19.37 3.66
CA ALA A 250 17.83 -19.37 5.12
C ALA A 250 18.35 -20.71 5.70
N GLY A 251 19.65 -20.76 6.00
CA GLY A 251 20.22 -21.73 6.92
C GLY A 251 20.12 -21.24 8.36
N ALA A 252 19.78 -22.12 9.30
CA ALA A 252 19.73 -21.84 10.73
C ALA A 252 21.05 -21.19 11.21
N GLY A 253 20.97 -19.92 11.63
CA GLY A 253 22.09 -19.09 12.06
C GLY A 253 22.28 -17.76 11.28
N ALA A 254 21.40 -17.43 10.33
CA ALA A 254 21.54 -16.27 9.45
C ALA A 254 21.34 -14.91 10.15
N SER A 255 22.17 -13.92 9.79
CA SER A 255 21.93 -12.51 10.13
C SER A 255 20.60 -12.06 9.54
N ILE A 256 19.81 -11.30 10.30
CA ILE A 256 18.60 -10.65 9.77
C ILE A 256 19.02 -9.72 8.63
N THR A 257 18.52 -9.99 7.43
CA THR A 257 18.66 -9.12 6.26
C THR A 257 17.41 -8.25 6.21
N CYS A 258 17.60 -6.94 6.36
CA CYS A 258 16.52 -5.97 6.24
C CYS A 258 16.24 -5.69 4.77
N ASN A 259 14.95 -5.56 4.40
CA ASN A 259 14.57 -5.25 3.02
C ASN A 259 15.21 -3.91 2.57
N GLY A 260 15.51 -3.80 1.27
CA GLY A 260 16.00 -2.58 0.63
C GLY A 260 15.00 -1.95 -0.35
N TYR A 261 13.87 -2.61 -0.61
CA TYR A 261 12.90 -2.25 -1.64
C TYR A 261 11.69 -1.47 -1.08
N GLY A 262 10.75 -1.07 -1.95
CA GLY A 262 9.45 -0.52 -1.52
C GLY A 262 9.53 0.76 -0.68
N ARG A 263 10.47 1.67 -0.96
CA ARG A 263 10.68 2.93 -0.21
C ARG A 263 11.04 2.71 1.28
N TRP A 264 11.82 1.65 1.55
CA TRP A 264 12.24 1.20 2.88
C TRP A 264 12.69 2.28 3.88
N PRO A 265 13.46 3.33 3.51
CA PRO A 265 13.84 4.36 4.47
C PRO A 265 12.64 5.12 5.05
N ILE A 266 11.54 5.26 4.29
CA ILE A 266 10.31 5.92 4.76
C ILE A 266 9.56 4.97 5.71
N LYS A 267 9.41 3.70 5.32
CA LYS A 267 8.85 2.60 6.12
C LYS A 267 9.54 2.48 7.49
N THR A 268 10.85 2.62 7.54
CA THR A 268 11.65 2.51 8.78
C THR A 268 11.88 3.82 9.54
N MET A 269 11.42 4.96 8.99
CA MET A 269 11.75 6.31 9.48
C MET A 269 13.27 6.57 9.54
N ALA A 270 14.01 5.95 8.63
CA ALA A 270 15.44 6.18 8.40
C ALA A 270 15.70 7.25 7.32
N ASP A 271 14.66 7.72 6.62
CA ASP A 271 14.79 8.79 5.62
C ASP A 271 15.14 10.15 6.23
N ALA A 272 15.71 11.03 5.41
CA ALA A 272 16.15 12.36 5.84
C ALA A 272 15.01 13.25 6.37
N ASN A 273 13.75 13.00 5.98
CA ASN A 273 12.60 13.78 6.40
C ASN A 273 11.85 13.17 7.59
N ALA A 274 12.33 12.06 8.19
CA ALA A 274 11.72 11.43 9.35
C ALA A 274 11.51 12.40 10.52
N HIS A 275 12.44 13.32 10.76
CA HIS A 275 12.32 14.35 11.81
C HIS A 275 11.21 15.39 11.56
N SER A 276 10.70 15.48 10.33
CA SER A 276 9.58 16.38 9.98
C SER A 276 8.22 15.72 10.15
N VAL A 277 8.16 14.42 10.43
CA VAL A 277 6.92 13.71 10.73
C VAL A 277 6.39 14.18 12.08
N ASN A 278 5.12 14.57 12.12
CA ASN A 278 4.47 14.93 13.37
C ASN A 278 4.08 13.65 14.14
N LEU A 279 4.91 13.30 15.12
CA LEU A 279 4.70 12.14 15.99
C LEU A 279 3.58 12.31 17.02
N THR A 280 2.90 13.46 17.05
CA THR A 280 1.67 13.63 17.84
C THR A 280 0.51 12.97 17.10
N PRO A 281 -0.08 11.88 17.62
CA PRO A 281 -1.09 11.14 16.87
C PRO A 281 -2.37 11.95 16.67
N LYS A 282 -2.89 11.94 15.44
CA LYS A 282 -4.21 12.44 15.08
C LYS A 282 -5.22 11.30 15.10
N ASP A 283 -6.29 11.44 15.88
CA ASP A 283 -7.39 10.48 15.87
C ASP A 283 -8.05 10.40 14.49
N THR A 284 -8.30 9.17 14.03
CA THR A 284 -8.90 8.90 12.72
C THR A 284 -9.69 7.60 12.73
N THR A 285 -10.30 7.24 11.60
CA THR A 285 -10.99 5.98 11.36
C THR A 285 -10.39 5.25 10.16
N ILE A 286 -10.59 3.93 10.06
CA ILE A 286 -10.19 3.15 8.87
C ILE A 286 -10.85 3.72 7.62
N VAL A 287 -12.15 4.02 7.67
CA VAL A 287 -12.88 4.66 6.56
C VAL A 287 -12.20 5.95 6.10
N SER A 288 -11.77 6.81 7.04
CA SER A 288 -11.08 8.05 6.70
C SER A 288 -9.71 7.82 6.07
N LEU A 289 -8.96 6.81 6.52
CA LEU A 289 -7.65 6.46 5.94
C LEU A 289 -7.79 5.86 4.53
N ARG A 290 -8.79 5.00 4.32
CA ARG A 290 -9.13 4.45 2.99
C ARG A 290 -9.67 5.51 2.01
N ALA A 291 -10.06 6.69 2.50
CA ALA A 291 -10.54 7.81 1.70
C ALA A 291 -9.47 8.89 1.43
N VAL A 292 -8.24 8.71 1.93
CA VAL A 292 -7.15 9.66 1.64
C VAL A 292 -6.88 9.68 0.12
N PRO A 293 -6.62 10.84 -0.49
CA PRO A 293 -6.41 10.91 -1.94
C PRO A 293 -5.24 10.05 -2.41
N LEU A 294 -5.47 9.25 -3.46
CA LEU A 294 -4.40 8.52 -4.14
C LEU A 294 -3.30 9.50 -4.59
N PRO A 295 -2.01 9.20 -4.35
CA PRO A 295 -0.95 10.06 -4.83
C PRO A 295 -0.87 10.00 -6.36
N SER A 296 -0.34 11.04 -6.99
CA SER A 296 -0.14 11.09 -8.44
C SER A 296 1.34 11.35 -8.72
N PRO A 297 2.04 10.49 -9.46
CA PRO A 297 1.55 9.27 -10.15
C PRO A 297 1.27 8.09 -9.20
N TYR A 298 0.46 7.13 -9.66
CA TYR A 298 0.21 5.83 -8.99
C TYR A 298 0.15 4.68 -10.01
N PRO A 299 0.66 3.46 -9.73
CA PRO A 299 1.40 3.05 -8.53
C PRO A 299 2.67 3.88 -8.34
N LEU A 300 3.04 4.11 -7.08
CA LEU A 300 4.27 4.82 -6.78
C LEU A 300 5.46 3.98 -7.28
N PRO A 301 6.44 4.59 -7.96
CA PRO A 301 7.69 3.89 -8.24
C PRO A 301 8.26 3.36 -6.92
N SER A 302 8.69 2.09 -6.89
CA SER A 302 9.29 1.44 -5.71
C SER A 302 10.46 2.21 -5.10
N GLU A 303 11.01 3.15 -5.88
CA GLU A 303 12.17 3.96 -5.56
C GLU A 303 11.83 5.44 -5.28
N TYR A 304 10.54 5.81 -5.11
CA TYR A 304 10.11 7.20 -4.84
C TYR A 304 10.59 7.71 -3.45
N PRO A 305 11.59 8.61 -3.38
CA PRO A 305 12.39 8.80 -2.16
C PRO A 305 11.84 9.87 -1.21
N THR A 306 10.74 10.53 -1.59
CA THR A 306 10.16 11.65 -0.83
C THR A 306 8.86 11.25 -0.17
N ARG A 307 8.69 11.70 1.07
CA ARG A 307 7.42 11.59 1.79
C ARG A 307 6.33 12.41 1.09
N ILE A 308 5.13 11.85 1.03
CA ILE A 308 3.96 12.41 0.36
C ILE A 308 3.08 13.08 1.42
N SER A 309 2.99 14.39 1.33
CA SER A 309 2.17 15.20 2.23
C SER A 309 0.68 15.12 1.87
N PRO A 310 -0.23 15.16 2.88
CA PRO A 310 0.06 15.20 4.31
C PRO A 310 0.22 13.81 4.94
N HIS A 311 -0.15 12.75 4.22
CA HIS A 311 -0.35 11.42 4.78
C HIS A 311 0.92 10.86 5.44
N GLU A 312 2.06 10.93 4.76
CA GLU A 312 3.33 10.36 5.23
C GLU A 312 4.10 11.25 6.21
N TYR A 313 3.53 12.41 6.55
CA TYR A 313 4.01 13.31 7.61
C TYR A 313 3.11 13.28 8.86
N THR A 314 2.06 12.46 8.84
CA THR A 314 1.05 12.42 9.90
C THR A 314 1.12 11.08 10.63
N THR A 315 1.26 11.13 11.96
CA THR A 315 0.98 9.96 12.81
C THR A 315 -0.52 9.90 13.10
N TYR A 316 -1.12 8.74 12.90
CA TYR A 316 -2.54 8.48 13.11
C TYR A 316 -2.76 7.60 14.33
N ARG A 317 -3.92 7.74 14.98
CA ARG A 317 -4.41 6.84 16.03
C ARG A 317 -5.75 6.25 15.63
N LEU A 318 -5.82 4.92 15.60
CA LEU A 318 -7.04 4.13 15.43
C LEU A 318 -7.40 3.54 16.79
N THR A 319 -8.58 3.83 17.29
CA THR A 319 -9.10 3.30 18.56
C THR A 319 -10.26 2.34 18.31
N ASN A 320 -10.41 1.32 19.13
CA ASN A 320 -11.52 0.35 19.07
C ASN A 320 -11.60 -0.39 17.71
N VAL A 321 -10.44 -0.69 17.11
CA VAL A 321 -10.36 -1.53 15.91
C VAL A 321 -10.02 -2.97 16.32
N ILE A 322 -10.44 -3.95 15.53
CA ILE A 322 -10.12 -5.36 15.75
C ILE A 322 -8.77 -5.67 15.11
N LEU A 323 -7.88 -6.29 15.87
CA LEU A 323 -6.68 -6.94 15.36
C LEU A 323 -7.11 -8.23 14.66
N TYR A 324 -7.36 -8.15 13.36
CA TYR A 324 -7.99 -9.20 12.58
C TYR A 324 -6.99 -10.33 12.27
N GLU A 325 -5.84 -9.99 11.71
CA GLU A 325 -4.81 -10.93 11.27
C GLU A 325 -3.42 -10.38 11.54
N VAL A 326 -2.48 -11.26 11.91
CA VAL A 326 -1.05 -10.96 12.04
C VAL A 326 -0.28 -12.03 11.29
N PHE A 327 0.47 -11.62 10.27
CA PHE A 327 1.30 -12.51 9.48
C PHE A 327 2.64 -12.79 10.17
N PRO A 328 3.20 -14.00 10.02
CA PRO A 328 4.59 -14.27 10.38
C PRO A 328 5.53 -13.35 9.59
N PRO A 329 6.71 -13.04 10.13
CA PRO A 329 7.63 -12.14 9.45
C PRO A 329 8.05 -12.77 8.12
N GLY A 330 7.82 -12.02 7.04
CA GLY A 330 8.19 -12.41 5.69
C GLY A 330 9.69 -12.28 5.44
N THR A 331 10.07 -12.26 4.17
CA THR A 331 11.43 -11.96 3.72
C THR A 331 11.84 -10.54 4.09
N ASP A 332 10.90 -9.59 4.13
CA ASP A 332 11.09 -8.21 4.58
C ASP A 332 11.26 -8.04 6.10
N GLN A 333 10.95 -9.10 6.86
CA GLN A 333 11.03 -9.20 8.32
C GLN A 333 9.95 -8.45 9.10
N ASP A 334 8.97 -7.86 8.41
CA ASP A 334 7.95 -7.03 9.02
C ASP A 334 6.78 -7.88 9.53
N TYR A 335 6.13 -7.41 10.59
CA TYR A 335 4.83 -7.97 10.97
C TYR A 335 3.79 -7.18 10.20
N HIS A 336 3.22 -7.85 9.20
CA HIS A 336 2.04 -7.38 8.50
C HIS A 336 0.83 -7.64 9.39
N VAL A 337 0.11 -6.57 9.72
CA VAL A 337 -1.03 -6.61 10.62
C VAL A 337 -2.25 -6.04 9.91
N ILE A 338 -3.34 -6.80 9.94
CA ILE A 338 -4.62 -6.37 9.38
C ILE A 338 -5.52 -5.92 10.52
N LEU A 339 -6.01 -4.68 10.41
CA LEU A 339 -6.97 -4.07 11.32
C LEU A 339 -8.35 -4.05 10.68
N GLU A 340 -9.40 -4.29 11.44
CA GLU A 340 -10.79 -4.27 10.98
C GLU A 340 -11.62 -3.30 11.84
N ASP A 341 -12.46 -2.46 11.20
CA ASP A 341 -13.43 -1.64 11.92
C ASP A 341 -14.78 -2.34 12.11
N SER A 342 -15.67 -1.77 12.92
CA SER A 342 -17.01 -2.33 13.18
C SER A 342 -17.90 -2.53 11.94
N SER A 343 -17.54 -1.94 10.80
CA SER A 343 -18.25 -2.06 9.53
C SER A 343 -17.59 -3.08 8.58
N GLY A 344 -16.53 -3.76 9.02
CA GLY A 344 -15.80 -4.76 8.24
C GLY A 344 -14.76 -4.17 7.29
N ASN A 345 -14.42 -2.88 7.38
CA ASN A 345 -13.36 -2.32 6.54
C ASN A 345 -12.00 -2.72 7.09
N LEU A 346 -11.15 -3.24 6.21
CA LEU A 346 -9.78 -3.58 6.56
C LEU A 346 -8.78 -2.44 6.37
N PHE A 347 -7.69 -2.48 7.10
CA PHE A 347 -6.55 -1.57 6.93
C PHE A 347 -5.24 -2.25 7.34
N THR A 348 -4.23 -2.19 6.47
CA THR A 348 -2.88 -2.68 6.77
C THR A 348 -2.14 -1.73 7.72
N ALA A 349 -1.43 -2.31 8.68
CA ALA A 349 -0.42 -1.67 9.47
C ALA A 349 0.80 -2.61 9.59
N GLU A 350 2.01 -2.07 9.56
CA GLU A 350 3.23 -2.87 9.56
C GLU A 350 4.15 -2.47 10.72
N ALA A 351 4.71 -3.47 11.39
CA ALA A 351 5.70 -3.28 12.45
C ALA A 351 7.05 -3.86 12.02
N PRO A 352 8.03 -3.00 11.68
CA PRO A 352 9.33 -3.47 11.23
C PRO A 352 10.07 -4.34 12.22
N ASN A 353 11.00 -5.15 11.70
CA ASN A 353 11.94 -5.83 12.56
C ASN A 353 12.79 -4.81 13.36
N PRO A 354 12.94 -4.96 14.69
CA PRO A 354 13.71 -4.02 15.51
C PRO A 354 15.16 -3.82 15.06
N GLN A 355 15.78 -4.84 14.43
CA GLN A 355 17.14 -4.72 13.89
C GLN A 355 17.19 -3.81 12.65
N CYS A 356 16.10 -3.72 11.90
CA CYS A 356 16.01 -2.92 10.67
C CYS A 356 15.73 -1.44 10.89
N VAL A 357 15.31 -1.10 12.12
CA VAL A 357 15.07 0.28 12.55
C VAL A 357 16.09 0.73 13.59
N ALA A 358 17.16 -0.03 13.80
CA ALA A 358 18.20 0.30 14.75
C ALA A 358 18.82 1.68 14.41
N GLY A 359 18.78 2.61 15.38
CA GLY A 359 19.31 3.96 15.22
C GLY A 359 18.33 5.00 14.65
N THR A 360 17.10 4.62 14.30
CA THR A 360 16.07 5.60 13.89
C THR A 360 15.38 6.23 15.10
N ILE A 361 14.65 7.33 14.88
CA ILE A 361 13.94 8.06 15.94
C ILE A 361 12.77 7.29 16.58
N VAL A 362 12.40 6.14 16.01
CA VAL A 362 11.28 5.29 16.44
C VAL A 362 11.71 3.88 16.86
N ALA A 363 13.02 3.61 16.94
CA ALA A 363 13.56 2.28 17.24
C ALA A 363 12.99 1.66 18.53
N THR A 364 12.86 2.48 19.58
CA THR A 364 12.32 2.05 20.88
C THR A 364 10.83 1.71 20.80
N GLN A 365 10.07 2.52 20.07
CA GLN A 365 8.63 2.35 19.86
C GLN A 365 8.36 1.04 19.11
N ILE A 366 9.08 0.80 18.01
CA ILE A 366 8.91 -0.41 17.19
C ILE A 366 9.32 -1.66 17.98
N SER A 367 10.41 -1.59 18.76
CA SER A 367 10.82 -2.68 19.66
C SER A 367 9.72 -3.01 20.69
N ALA A 368 9.04 -1.99 21.21
CA ALA A 368 7.93 -2.16 22.14
C ALA A 368 6.69 -2.77 21.47
N VAL A 369 6.36 -2.34 20.24
CA VAL A 369 5.27 -2.92 19.44
C VAL A 369 5.51 -4.41 19.19
N ARG A 370 6.71 -4.78 18.71
CA ARG A 370 7.06 -6.19 18.44
C ARG A 370 7.00 -7.03 19.71
N SER A 371 7.61 -6.56 20.80
CA SER A 371 7.55 -7.25 22.09
C SER A 371 6.12 -7.40 22.63
N TYR A 372 5.25 -6.41 22.39
CA TYR A 372 3.85 -6.48 22.78
C TYR A 372 3.10 -7.53 21.98
N ILE A 373 3.27 -7.55 20.66
CA ILE A 373 2.66 -8.56 19.79
C ILE A 373 3.15 -9.96 20.18
N ASP A 374 4.46 -10.16 20.32
CA ASP A 374 5.06 -11.47 20.65
C ASP A 374 4.59 -12.03 22.00
N SER A 375 4.36 -11.14 22.98
CA SER A 375 3.90 -11.54 24.32
C SER A 375 2.41 -11.84 24.41
N HIS A 376 1.57 -11.19 23.60
CA HIS A 376 0.11 -11.36 23.65
C HIS A 376 -0.39 -12.36 22.60
N TRP A 377 0.25 -12.38 21.43
CA TRP A 377 -0.13 -13.13 20.25
C TRP A 377 1.12 -13.70 19.58
N PRO A 378 1.74 -14.74 20.16
CA PRO A 378 2.97 -15.32 19.63
C PRO A 378 2.77 -15.82 18.20
N VAL A 379 3.47 -15.20 17.25
CA VAL A 379 3.36 -15.50 15.82
C VAL A 379 4.32 -16.63 15.48
N GLY A 380 3.77 -17.76 15.02
CA GLY A 380 4.54 -18.94 14.60
C GLY A 380 4.99 -18.85 13.13
N SER A 381 4.97 -19.97 12.42
CA SER A 381 5.25 -20.03 10.97
C SER A 381 4.02 -19.77 10.09
N SER A 382 2.89 -19.38 10.68
CA SER A 382 1.61 -19.21 9.99
C SER A 382 0.86 -18.01 10.56
N PRO A 383 0.01 -17.34 9.75
CA PRO A 383 -0.76 -16.19 10.22
C PRO A 383 -1.65 -16.58 11.40
N ILE A 384 -1.81 -15.63 12.32
CA ILE A 384 -2.68 -15.78 13.49
C ILE A 384 -3.78 -14.73 13.43
N PHE A 385 -4.89 -14.99 14.10
CA PHE A 385 -6.06 -14.12 14.06
C PHE A 385 -6.56 -13.79 15.47
N PRO A 386 -5.99 -12.75 16.08
CA PRO A 386 -6.25 -12.43 17.47
C PRO A 386 -7.72 -12.12 17.80
N GLY A 387 -8.45 -11.46 16.88
CA GLY A 387 -9.81 -10.99 17.13
C GLY A 387 -9.92 -9.99 18.29
N ALA A 388 -8.80 -9.40 18.72
CA ALA A 388 -8.72 -8.55 19.90
C ALA A 388 -9.00 -7.10 19.55
N THR A 389 -9.80 -6.40 20.37
CA THR A 389 -9.94 -4.95 20.23
C THR A 389 -8.67 -4.25 20.69
N VAL A 390 -8.11 -3.40 19.83
CA VAL A 390 -6.86 -2.69 20.05
C VAL A 390 -6.97 -1.20 19.73
N THR A 391 -6.06 -0.43 20.33
CA THR A 391 -5.68 0.91 19.89
C THR A 391 -4.31 0.84 19.26
N VAL A 392 -4.18 1.36 18.04
CA VAL A 392 -2.94 1.38 17.26
C VAL A 392 -2.58 2.82 16.91
N THR A 393 -1.30 3.16 17.03
CA THR A 393 -0.76 4.38 16.41
C THR A 393 0.31 4.02 15.40
N GLY A 394 0.36 4.71 14.27
CA GLY A 394 1.40 4.52 13.25
C GLY A 394 1.54 5.73 12.35
N VAL A 395 2.64 5.80 11.61
CA VAL A 395 2.86 6.85 10.60
C VAL A 395 2.16 6.44 9.31
N GLY A 396 1.46 7.36 8.64
CA GLY A 396 0.87 7.06 7.33
C GLY A 396 1.94 6.70 6.30
N PHE A 397 1.63 5.79 5.39
CA PHE A 397 2.50 5.41 4.29
C PHE A 397 1.65 5.03 3.07
N TYR A 398 2.16 5.31 1.87
CA TYR A 398 1.61 4.76 0.64
C TYR A 398 2.44 3.59 0.15
N ASP A 399 1.85 2.40 0.22
CA ASP A 399 2.38 1.22 -0.45
C ASP A 399 2.05 1.24 -1.95
N TRP A 400 2.87 0.57 -2.75
CA TRP A 400 2.64 0.36 -4.18
C TRP A 400 1.60 -0.74 -4.43
N TYR A 401 1.42 -1.65 -3.46
CA TYR A 401 0.45 -2.72 -3.50
C TYR A 401 -0.95 -2.21 -3.13
N THR A 402 -1.90 -2.31 -4.06
CA THR A 402 -3.33 -2.10 -3.80
C THR A 402 -4.06 -3.42 -3.81
N GLY A 403 -4.92 -3.65 -2.81
CA GLY A 403 -5.72 -4.85 -2.68
C GLY A 403 -6.89 -4.63 -1.73
N GLU A 404 -7.45 -5.70 -1.19
CA GLU A 404 -8.57 -5.61 -0.26
C GLU A 404 -8.11 -5.54 1.22
N GLU A 405 -6.99 -6.21 1.55
CA GLU A 405 -6.29 -6.09 2.84
C GLU A 405 -5.57 -4.75 2.96
N HIS A 406 -5.03 -4.27 1.84
CA HIS A 406 -4.49 -2.92 1.69
C HIS A 406 -5.62 -1.95 1.33
N ALA A 407 -5.44 -0.66 1.59
CA ALA A 407 -6.43 0.30 1.14
C ALA A 407 -6.32 0.48 -0.39
N ALA A 408 -7.46 0.63 -1.09
CA ALA A 408 -7.47 0.79 -2.55
C ALA A 408 -6.74 2.08 -3.02
N ASN A 409 -6.48 3.00 -2.08
CA ASN A 409 -5.68 4.20 -2.27
C ASN A 409 -4.19 4.00 -1.88
N GLY A 410 -3.75 2.76 -1.65
CA GLY A 410 -2.40 2.41 -1.22
C GLY A 410 -2.06 2.81 0.22
N ALA A 411 -3.01 3.39 0.98
CA ALA A 411 -2.73 3.88 2.33
C ALA A 411 -2.57 2.73 3.34
N GLU A 412 -1.55 2.83 4.19
CA GLU A 412 -1.28 1.96 5.32
C GLU A 412 -0.68 2.73 6.51
N LEU A 413 -0.47 2.04 7.65
CA LEU A 413 0.35 2.57 8.74
C LEU A 413 1.71 1.87 8.77
N HIS A 414 2.77 2.58 8.38
CA HIS A 414 4.13 2.07 8.40
C HIS A 414 5.14 3.19 8.79
N PRO A 415 5.82 3.10 9.95
CA PRO A 415 5.76 2.01 10.92
C PRO A 415 4.66 2.20 11.95
N MET A 416 4.21 1.08 12.53
CA MET A 416 3.46 1.06 13.79
C MET A 416 4.35 1.56 14.94
N LEU A 417 3.81 2.50 15.72
CA LEU A 417 4.49 3.13 16.86
C LEU A 417 3.94 2.70 18.22
N SER A 418 2.70 2.20 18.29
CA SER A 418 2.14 1.60 19.50
C SER A 418 0.97 0.69 19.17
N ILE A 419 0.75 -0.30 20.05
CA ILE A 419 -0.42 -1.19 20.05
C ILE A 419 -0.78 -1.52 21.50
N SER A 420 -2.07 -1.55 21.84
CA SER A 420 -2.55 -1.95 23.18
C SER A 420 -4.00 -2.44 23.16
N THR A 421 -4.35 -3.36 24.06
CA THR A 421 -5.72 -3.89 24.23
C THR A 421 -6.60 -3.06 25.18
N SER A 422 -6.02 -2.09 25.89
CA SER A 422 -6.77 -1.20 26.79
C SER A 422 -7.23 0.07 26.05
N SER A 423 -8.48 0.50 26.25
CA SER A 423 -9.02 1.79 25.80
C SER A 423 -8.41 3.02 26.49
N GLY A 424 -7.26 2.86 27.17
CA GLY A 424 -6.56 3.90 27.91
C GLY A 424 -5.53 4.60 27.03
N THR A 425 -5.47 5.92 27.12
CA THR A 425 -4.48 6.76 26.45
C THR A 425 -3.06 6.22 26.71
N PRO A 426 -2.22 6.00 25.67
CA PRO A 426 -0.84 5.59 25.89
C PRO A 426 -0.10 6.68 26.68
N PRO A 427 0.94 6.33 27.47
CA PRO A 427 1.67 7.31 28.25
C PRO A 427 2.29 8.38 27.33
N PRO A 428 2.34 9.66 27.75
CA PRO A 428 2.92 10.72 26.95
C PRO A 428 4.41 10.42 26.70
N SER A 429 4.77 10.27 25.43
CA SER A 429 6.17 10.18 25.03
C SER A 429 6.86 11.51 25.29
N PRO A 430 8.11 11.53 25.83
CA PRO A 430 8.83 12.77 26.06
C PRO A 430 9.00 13.54 24.75
N THR A 431 8.46 14.75 24.72
CA THR A 431 8.57 15.69 23.60
C THR A 431 10.05 16.01 23.34
N PRO A 432 10.61 15.76 22.13
CA PRO A 432 11.90 16.33 21.78
C PRO A 432 11.76 17.85 21.68
N THR A 433 12.63 18.56 22.39
CA THR A 433 12.72 20.02 22.40
C THR A 433 12.83 20.54 20.96
N PRO A 434 11.92 21.44 20.51
CA PRO A 434 12.00 22.00 19.17
C PRO A 434 13.22 22.93 19.06
N THR A 435 14.14 22.60 18.18
CA THR A 435 15.14 23.56 17.69
C THR A 435 14.42 24.56 16.77
N PRO A 436 14.60 25.88 16.91
CA PRO A 436 13.84 26.86 16.12
C PRO A 436 14.11 26.70 14.62
N LYS A 437 13.04 26.51 13.83
CA LYS A 437 13.08 26.62 12.38
C LYS A 437 13.13 28.12 12.00
N PRO A 438 14.13 28.59 11.21
CA PRO A 438 14.12 29.96 10.74
C PRO A 438 12.93 30.22 9.80
N SER A 439 12.25 31.34 10.03
CA SER A 439 11.12 31.83 9.23
C SER A 439 11.60 32.39 7.89
N PRO A 440 10.86 32.20 6.78
CA PRO A 440 11.30 32.62 5.44
C PRO A 440 10.96 34.08 5.22
N THR A 441 11.83 35.00 5.65
CA THR A 441 11.81 36.39 5.17
C THR A 441 13.21 36.99 5.28
N GLY A 442 13.82 37.29 4.12
CA GLY A 442 15.13 37.95 4.03
C GLY A 442 16.26 37.02 3.56
N GLN A 443 16.37 36.84 2.25
CA GLN A 443 17.48 36.14 1.61
C GLN A 443 18.76 36.96 1.82
N GLN A 444 19.63 36.54 2.74
CA GLN A 444 20.90 37.22 3.00
C GLN A 444 21.89 36.98 1.85
N THR A 445 22.42 38.08 1.31
CA THR A 445 23.58 38.12 0.41
C THR A 445 24.86 37.97 1.23
N SER A 446 25.18 36.77 1.71
CA SER A 446 26.48 36.52 2.33
C SER A 446 27.50 36.04 1.29
N THR A 447 28.68 36.62 1.32
CA THR A 447 29.86 36.17 0.55
C THR A 447 30.24 34.75 1.01
N PRO A 448 30.59 33.82 0.10
CA PRO A 448 30.95 32.46 0.49
C PRO A 448 32.13 32.44 1.49
N PRO A 449 32.12 31.57 2.51
CA PRO A 449 33.21 31.49 3.48
C PRO A 449 34.57 31.16 2.83
N PRO A 450 35.70 31.55 3.45
CA PRO A 450 37.03 31.10 3.03
C PRO A 450 37.12 29.57 2.97
N GLY A 451 37.77 29.03 1.92
CA GLY A 451 37.90 27.57 1.72
C GLY A 451 36.74 26.91 0.96
N SER A 452 35.85 27.70 0.37
CA SER A 452 34.76 27.16 -0.48
C SER A 452 35.28 26.55 -1.78
N THR A 453 34.67 25.44 -2.19
CA THR A 453 34.92 24.81 -3.50
C THR A 453 33.86 25.26 -4.50
N TYR A 454 34.30 25.68 -5.68
CA TYR A 454 33.43 26.17 -6.75
C TYR A 454 33.29 25.10 -7.82
N TYR A 455 32.08 24.91 -8.31
CA TYR A 455 31.75 24.01 -9.40
C TYR A 455 30.93 24.74 -10.46
N TYR A 456 31.32 24.56 -11.72
CA TYR A 456 30.73 25.22 -12.88
C TYR A 456 30.15 24.18 -13.83
N PRO A 457 28.96 24.42 -14.42
CA PRO A 457 28.42 23.55 -15.45
C PRO A 457 29.39 23.44 -16.63
N SER A 458 29.72 22.22 -17.03
CA SER A 458 30.60 21.91 -18.16
C SER A 458 29.79 21.63 -19.42
N THR A 459 30.48 21.32 -20.53
CA THR A 459 29.83 20.86 -21.77
C THR A 459 29.56 19.36 -21.81
N THR A 460 29.92 18.63 -20.75
CA THR A 460 29.72 17.19 -20.67
C THR A 460 28.30 16.91 -20.19
N THR A 461 27.55 16.13 -20.95
CA THR A 461 26.22 15.65 -20.55
C THR A 461 26.31 14.81 -19.28
N ALA A 462 25.48 15.12 -18.30
CA ALA A 462 25.25 14.27 -17.13
C ALA A 462 24.57 12.95 -17.55
N PRO A 463 24.70 11.89 -16.74
CA PRO A 463 23.90 10.68 -16.92
C PRO A 463 22.40 11.01 -16.98
N THR A 464 21.71 10.52 -18.01
CA THR A 464 20.26 10.72 -18.21
C THR A 464 19.44 10.07 -17.10
N THR A 465 20.05 9.15 -16.36
CA THR A 465 19.45 8.41 -15.26
C THR A 465 19.37 9.20 -13.95
N LEU A 466 19.83 10.45 -13.87
CA LEU A 466 19.78 11.23 -12.62
C LEU A 466 18.66 12.29 -12.59
N PHE A 467 18.29 12.79 -13.76
CA PHE A 467 17.36 13.91 -13.93
C PHE A 467 16.15 13.45 -14.75
N TYR A 468 14.95 13.67 -14.22
CA TYR A 468 13.70 13.29 -14.87
C TYR A 468 13.09 14.51 -15.57
N THR A 469 12.82 14.37 -16.87
CA THR A 469 12.00 15.29 -17.64
C THR A 469 10.71 14.60 -18.03
N VAL A 470 9.60 15.33 -18.01
CA VAL A 470 8.29 14.81 -18.43
C VAL A 470 8.35 14.53 -19.94
N PRO A 471 7.77 13.42 -20.44
CA PRO A 471 7.73 13.13 -21.87
C PRO A 471 7.24 14.33 -22.70
N GLY A 472 8.04 14.76 -23.68
CA GLY A 472 7.76 15.92 -24.54
C GLY A 472 8.46 17.21 -24.13
N GLU A 473 9.07 17.27 -22.94
CA GLU A 473 10.01 18.34 -22.59
C GLU A 473 11.29 18.26 -23.43
N SER A 474 11.91 19.41 -23.70
CA SER A 474 13.10 19.45 -24.57
C SER A 474 14.03 20.61 -24.24
N GLY A 475 15.26 20.55 -24.77
CA GLY A 475 16.25 21.62 -24.71
C GLY A 475 17.17 21.60 -23.48
N ALA A 476 16.79 20.92 -22.40
CA ALA A 476 17.64 20.72 -21.22
C ALA A 476 18.40 19.39 -21.29
N ILE A 477 19.69 19.43 -21.61
CA ILE A 477 20.59 18.33 -21.25
C ILE A 477 21.13 18.68 -19.86
N SER A 478 20.94 17.82 -18.87
CA SER A 478 21.60 18.05 -17.57
C SER A 478 23.11 17.88 -17.74
N HIS A 479 23.91 18.66 -17.02
CA HIS A 479 25.37 18.72 -17.26
C HIS A 479 26.19 18.20 -16.11
N GLU A 480 27.37 17.68 -16.43
CA GLU A 480 28.38 17.51 -15.41
C GLU A 480 28.91 18.88 -14.94
N ILE A 481 29.20 19.01 -13.65
CA ILE A 481 29.88 20.17 -13.06
C ILE A 481 31.33 19.83 -12.70
N ASP A 482 32.24 20.77 -12.93
CA ASP A 482 33.66 20.64 -12.58
C ASP A 482 34.19 21.92 -11.90
N THR A 483 35.29 21.76 -11.18
CA THR A 483 36.05 22.84 -10.53
C THR A 483 36.74 23.79 -11.52
N SER A 484 36.85 23.40 -12.79
CA SER A 484 37.33 24.22 -13.88
C SER A 484 36.19 24.52 -14.85
N ALA A 485 36.01 25.79 -15.23
CA ALA A 485 34.98 26.17 -16.18
C ALA A 485 35.43 25.75 -17.60
N THR A 486 34.72 24.83 -18.25
CA THR A 486 35.11 24.28 -19.56
C THR A 486 34.07 24.58 -20.65
N GLY A 487 34.56 24.95 -21.83
CA GLY A 487 33.83 25.01 -23.11
C GLY A 487 32.94 26.22 -23.39
N SER A 488 32.41 26.29 -24.62
CA SER A 488 31.81 27.50 -25.22
C SER A 488 30.27 27.48 -25.28
N LEU A 489 29.60 26.70 -24.43
CA LEU A 489 28.15 26.80 -24.33
C LEU A 489 27.78 28.22 -23.88
N THR A 490 26.81 28.82 -24.56
CA THR A 490 26.19 30.08 -24.13
C THR A 490 24.69 29.90 -24.26
N ASN A 491 23.99 30.04 -23.13
CA ASN A 491 22.53 30.07 -23.03
C ASN A 491 21.79 28.79 -23.48
N GLU A 492 21.46 27.94 -22.52
CA GLU A 492 20.61 26.77 -22.77
C GLU A 492 19.16 27.09 -22.54
N ALA A 493 18.29 26.70 -23.47
CA ALA A 493 16.85 26.88 -23.37
C ALA A 493 16.18 25.58 -22.91
N LEU A 494 15.42 25.64 -21.82
CA LEU A 494 14.64 24.52 -21.31
C LEU A 494 13.17 24.76 -21.62
N THR A 495 12.48 23.75 -22.16
CA THR A 495 11.07 23.81 -22.54
C THR A 495 10.25 22.81 -21.73
N TYR A 496 9.23 23.32 -21.04
CA TYR A 496 8.35 22.60 -20.14
C TYR A 496 6.94 22.49 -20.71
N GLN A 497 6.37 21.29 -20.63
CA GLN A 497 5.01 21.02 -21.10
C GLN A 497 3.96 21.65 -20.17
N VAL A 498 2.71 21.67 -20.64
CA VAL A 498 1.56 22.06 -19.80
C VAL A 498 1.48 21.08 -18.62
N ASN A 499 1.27 21.59 -17.40
CA ASN A 499 1.19 20.80 -16.14
C ASN A 499 2.49 20.16 -15.66
N ALA A 500 3.66 20.58 -16.17
CA ALA A 500 4.97 20.20 -15.65
C ALA A 500 5.16 20.72 -14.22
N ASN A 501 4.64 20.04 -13.19
CA ASN A 501 4.72 20.44 -11.77
C ASN A 501 5.82 19.70 -10.97
N GLN A 502 6.49 18.74 -11.59
CA GLN A 502 7.53 17.91 -10.98
C GLN A 502 8.71 17.66 -11.94
N SER A 503 8.85 18.49 -12.98
CA SER A 503 9.94 18.34 -13.94
C SER A 503 11.26 18.76 -13.32
N THR A 504 12.29 17.97 -13.57
CA THR A 504 13.58 18.15 -12.91
C THR A 504 14.72 18.25 -13.90
N TRP A 505 15.67 19.09 -13.56
CA TRP A 505 16.92 19.22 -14.28
C TRP A 505 18.01 19.64 -13.30
N GLY A 506 19.26 19.57 -13.69
CA GLY A 506 20.32 20.11 -12.85
C GLY A 506 21.70 19.71 -13.29
N TRP A 507 22.59 19.61 -12.31
CA TRP A 507 24.00 19.36 -12.55
C TRP A 507 24.57 18.32 -11.59
N VAL A 508 25.58 17.57 -12.02
CA VAL A 508 26.24 16.55 -11.18
C VAL A 508 27.74 16.51 -11.42
N THR A 509 28.56 16.32 -10.40
CA THR A 509 30.01 16.19 -10.61
C THR A 509 30.34 14.95 -11.43
N GLY A 510 31.49 14.92 -12.10
CA GLY A 510 31.99 13.70 -12.76
C GLY A 510 32.19 12.54 -11.76
N SER A 511 32.28 11.31 -12.27
CA SER A 511 32.49 10.11 -11.44
C SER A 511 33.71 10.24 -10.51
N GLY A 512 33.58 9.85 -9.24
CA GLY A 512 34.66 9.94 -8.24
C GLY A 512 35.02 11.37 -7.79
N LYS A 513 34.23 12.37 -8.17
CA LYS A 513 34.32 13.74 -7.66
C LYS A 513 33.10 14.00 -6.78
N PRO A 514 33.21 14.60 -5.59
CA PRO A 514 34.36 15.36 -5.11
C PRO A 514 35.49 14.53 -4.49
N GLY A 515 35.38 13.20 -4.41
CA GLY A 515 36.41 12.36 -3.78
C GLY A 515 36.34 12.36 -2.25
N LEU A 516 35.19 12.74 -1.68
CA LEU A 516 35.01 12.88 -0.24
C LEU A 516 34.62 11.54 0.40
N THR A 517 35.45 11.06 1.33
CA THR A 517 35.13 9.92 2.20
C THR A 517 34.24 10.31 3.39
N SER A 518 34.13 11.61 3.69
CA SER A 518 33.21 12.17 4.67
C SER A 518 32.65 13.48 4.15
N TRP A 519 31.33 13.65 4.24
CA TRP A 519 30.65 14.83 3.77
C TRP A 519 30.30 15.68 4.98
N PRO A 520 30.99 16.79 5.24
CA PRO A 520 30.71 17.62 6.40
C PRO A 520 29.45 18.44 6.16
N ALA A 521 28.75 18.76 7.26
CA ALA A 521 27.70 19.77 7.25
C ALA A 521 28.29 21.11 6.77
N ARG A 522 27.70 21.68 5.72
CA ARG A 522 28.15 22.93 5.10
C ARG A 522 26.98 23.60 4.39
N THR A 523 27.10 24.89 4.12
CA THR A 523 26.12 25.57 3.25
C THR A 523 26.55 25.43 1.79
N TYR A 524 25.61 25.06 0.93
CA TYR A 524 25.77 25.02 -0.51
C TYR A 524 25.07 26.24 -1.12
N THR A 525 25.81 27.10 -1.80
CA THR A 525 25.23 28.23 -2.53
C THR A 525 25.11 27.86 -4.00
N VAL A 526 23.88 27.70 -4.47
CA VAL A 526 23.56 27.45 -5.88
C VAL A 526 23.22 28.77 -6.53
N LYS A 527 23.93 29.12 -7.60
CA LYS A 527 23.61 30.29 -8.43
C LYS A 527 23.10 29.81 -9.79
N LEU A 528 22.01 30.42 -10.25
CA LEU A 528 21.42 30.18 -11.55
C LEU A 528 21.34 31.50 -12.32
N GLY A 529 22.12 31.61 -13.37
CA GLY A 529 22.16 32.78 -14.24
C GLY A 529 21.11 32.72 -15.33
N VAL A 530 19.93 33.29 -15.11
CA VAL A 530 18.85 33.31 -16.11
C VAL A 530 19.13 34.38 -17.15
N THR A 531 19.17 33.98 -18.42
CA THR A 531 19.45 34.84 -19.57
C THR A 531 18.24 35.11 -20.44
N VAL A 532 17.25 34.22 -20.41
CA VAL A 532 15.91 34.47 -20.96
C VAL A 532 14.90 34.14 -19.87
N ALA A 533 14.16 35.16 -19.43
CA ALA A 533 13.22 35.07 -18.33
C ALA A 533 11.85 34.53 -18.76
N ASN A 534 11.17 33.85 -17.86
CA ASN A 534 9.78 33.41 -18.03
C ASN A 534 9.02 33.42 -16.69
N ALA A 535 7.99 34.27 -16.59
CA ALA A 535 7.21 34.43 -15.36
C ALA A 535 6.25 33.27 -15.08
N SER A 536 5.98 32.43 -16.07
CA SER A 536 5.11 31.25 -15.94
C SER A 536 5.85 30.02 -15.42
N LEU A 537 7.17 30.12 -15.23
CA LEU A 537 8.00 29.05 -14.69
C LEU A 537 8.47 29.41 -13.29
N GLN A 538 8.30 28.47 -12.36
CA GLN A 538 8.66 28.64 -10.96
C GLN A 538 9.58 27.52 -10.49
N ILE A 539 10.69 27.86 -9.85
CA ILE A 539 11.47 26.91 -9.04
C ILE A 539 10.68 26.67 -7.75
N LYS A 540 10.31 25.41 -7.53
CA LYS A 540 9.59 24.92 -6.35
C LYS A 540 10.50 24.30 -5.31
N GLU A 541 11.62 23.76 -5.74
CA GLU A 541 12.62 23.18 -4.87
C GLU A 541 14.01 23.21 -5.50
N VAL A 542 15.04 23.39 -4.66
CA VAL A 542 16.44 23.17 -5.01
C VAL A 542 17.03 22.16 -4.03
N ARG A 543 17.51 21.03 -4.54
CA ARG A 543 18.05 19.93 -3.72
C ARG A 543 19.52 19.68 -4.04
N ILE A 544 20.32 19.51 -3.00
CA ILE A 544 21.69 19.01 -3.06
C ILE A 544 21.67 17.53 -2.71
N ILE A 545 22.21 16.71 -3.60
CA ILE A 545 22.11 15.27 -3.51
C ILE A 545 23.49 14.66 -3.64
N ARG A 546 23.77 13.63 -2.86
CA ARG A 546 24.89 12.73 -3.11
C ARG A 546 24.38 11.55 -3.92
N THR A 547 25.13 11.07 -4.90
CA THR A 547 24.82 9.83 -5.65
C THR A 547 26.04 8.93 -5.73
N ASP A 548 25.88 7.68 -6.15
CA ASP A 548 27.03 6.79 -6.39
C ASP A 548 27.87 7.22 -7.61
N SER A 549 28.92 6.45 -7.90
CA SER A 549 29.90 6.72 -8.97
C SER A 549 29.33 6.61 -10.40
N SER A 550 28.25 5.87 -10.59
CA SER A 550 27.56 5.76 -11.88
C SER A 550 26.67 6.98 -12.16
N GLY A 551 26.45 7.82 -11.14
CA GLY A 551 25.37 8.81 -11.16
C GLY A 551 24.02 8.21 -10.76
N GLY A 552 24.02 6.93 -10.37
CA GLY A 552 22.87 6.07 -10.07
C GLY A 552 21.82 5.99 -11.20
N PRO A 553 20.94 4.98 -11.22
CA PRO A 553 19.54 5.24 -11.53
C PRO A 553 19.01 6.35 -10.60
N GLN A 554 17.92 6.99 -10.98
CA GLN A 554 17.36 8.18 -10.33
C GLN A 554 17.12 8.00 -8.81
N TYR A 555 17.25 6.79 -8.28
CA TYR A 555 16.74 6.41 -6.98
C TYR A 555 17.55 5.38 -6.15
N SER A 556 18.69 4.85 -6.62
CA SER A 556 19.52 3.93 -5.79
C SER A 556 20.58 4.65 -4.93
N GLY A 557 20.68 5.98 -5.01
CA GLY A 557 21.81 6.70 -4.44
C GLY A 557 21.52 8.02 -3.75
N LEU A 558 20.28 8.51 -3.68
CA LEU A 558 19.99 9.90 -3.29
C LEU A 558 20.01 10.12 -1.76
N ALA A 559 21.19 10.15 -1.14
CA ALA A 559 21.30 10.79 0.16
C ALA A 559 21.14 12.31 -0.06
N THR A 560 19.97 12.85 0.28
CA THR A 560 19.75 14.30 0.27
C THR A 560 20.72 14.92 1.27
N VAL A 561 21.68 15.68 0.75
CA VAL A 561 22.65 16.40 1.58
C VAL A 561 21.96 17.61 2.19
N GLY A 562 21.10 18.28 1.42
CA GLY A 562 20.23 19.35 1.90
C GLY A 562 19.26 19.80 0.82
N ASP A 563 18.19 20.47 1.22
CA ASP A 563 17.13 20.92 0.32
C ASP A 563 16.56 22.29 0.72
N LEU A 564 15.99 22.98 -0.27
CA LEU A 564 15.15 24.14 -0.09
C LEU A 564 13.80 23.85 -0.76
N THR A 565 12.80 23.54 0.03
CA THR A 565 11.46 23.14 -0.43
C THR A 565 10.43 24.25 -0.26
N GLY A 566 9.28 24.10 -0.93
CA GLY A 566 8.17 25.05 -0.81
C GLY A 566 8.43 26.41 -1.45
N LEU A 567 9.40 26.49 -2.37
CA LEU A 567 9.73 27.72 -3.07
C LEU A 567 8.58 28.10 -4.03
N SER A 568 8.44 29.39 -4.28
CA SER A 568 7.61 29.93 -5.37
C SER A 568 8.43 30.94 -6.17
N GLN A 569 9.71 30.62 -6.38
CA GLN A 569 10.65 31.52 -7.04
C GLN A 569 10.35 31.57 -8.53
N THR A 570 9.74 32.67 -8.97
CA THR A 570 9.42 32.89 -10.38
C THR A 570 10.68 33.24 -11.17
N LEU A 571 10.80 32.73 -12.41
CA LEU A 571 11.93 33.00 -13.32
C LEU A 571 11.67 34.22 -14.23
N GLY A 572 10.84 35.16 -13.79
CA GLY A 572 10.29 36.26 -14.59
C GLY A 572 11.24 37.42 -14.89
N SER A 573 12.46 37.40 -14.35
CA SER A 573 13.52 38.38 -14.65
C SER A 573 14.84 37.71 -15.03
N THR A 574 15.65 38.36 -15.87
CA THR A 574 17.02 37.95 -16.13
C THR A 574 17.93 38.32 -14.96
N GLY A 575 19.04 37.62 -14.79
CA GLY A 575 19.99 37.84 -13.70
C GLY A 575 20.30 36.57 -12.90
N ILE A 576 21.01 36.75 -11.78
CA ILE A 576 21.50 35.64 -10.96
C ILE A 576 20.51 35.38 -9.81
N TYR A 577 19.90 34.21 -9.82
CA TYR A 577 19.12 33.67 -8.71
C TYR A 577 20.05 32.88 -7.80
N THR A 578 20.01 33.14 -6.49
CA THR A 578 20.93 32.52 -5.52
C THR A 578 20.16 31.72 -4.47
N PHE A 579 20.46 30.44 -4.31
CA PHE A 579 19.82 29.54 -3.36
C PHE A 579 20.85 29.06 -2.35
N ASN A 580 20.65 29.33 -1.06
CA ASN A 580 21.53 28.87 0.01
C ASN A 580 20.92 27.66 0.68
N VAL A 581 21.44 26.47 0.36
CA VAL A 581 20.96 25.19 0.86
C VAL A 581 21.81 24.75 2.04
N SER A 582 21.21 24.57 3.21
CA SER A 582 21.90 24.03 4.38
C SER A 582 22.11 22.53 4.23
N GLY A 583 23.36 22.08 4.18
CA GLY A 583 23.72 20.68 4.06
C GLY A 583 24.05 20.04 5.41
N SER A 584 23.64 18.78 5.56
CA SER A 584 23.91 17.93 6.72
C SER A 584 25.13 17.04 6.49
N ALA A 585 25.78 16.63 7.57
CA ALA A 585 26.91 15.73 7.50
C ALA A 585 26.45 14.31 7.11
N GLN A 586 27.22 13.61 6.28
CA GLN A 586 26.93 12.25 5.81
C GLN A 586 28.20 11.40 5.73
N VAL A 587 28.08 10.11 6.06
CA VAL A 587 29.15 9.10 5.82
C VAL A 587 28.96 8.56 4.40
N ALA A 588 30.04 8.54 3.61
CA ALA A 588 29.97 8.34 2.17
C ALA A 588 31.16 7.55 1.62
N SER A 589 31.09 7.17 0.34
CA SER A 589 32.25 6.67 -0.40
C SER A 589 32.97 7.82 -1.12
N ALA A 590 34.30 7.70 -1.25
CA ALA A 590 35.09 8.60 -2.10
C ALA A 590 34.64 8.58 -3.57
N SER A 591 33.95 7.52 -3.99
CA SER A 591 33.44 7.36 -5.34
C SER A 591 32.15 8.15 -5.61
N ASP A 592 31.52 8.70 -4.57
CA ASP A 592 30.22 9.37 -4.66
C ASP A 592 30.31 10.72 -5.37
N ARG A 593 29.22 11.06 -6.08
CA ARG A 593 29.05 12.29 -6.84
C ARG A 593 28.20 13.30 -6.08
N LEU A 594 28.43 14.59 -6.33
CA LEU A 594 27.66 15.72 -5.82
C LEU A 594 26.75 16.25 -6.94
N ALA A 595 25.46 16.25 -6.69
CA ALA A 595 24.45 16.75 -7.62
C ALA A 595 23.65 17.92 -7.02
N VAL A 596 23.18 18.80 -7.89
CA VAL A 596 22.14 19.79 -7.60
C VAL A 596 20.98 19.55 -8.56
N LYS A 597 19.77 19.54 -8.02
CA LYS A 597 18.54 19.27 -8.75
C LYS A 597 17.54 20.39 -8.50
N PHE A 598 17.00 20.94 -9.59
CA PHE A 598 15.96 21.95 -9.58
C PHE A 598 14.62 21.29 -9.92
N TYR A 599 13.59 21.60 -9.14
CA TYR A 599 12.21 21.20 -9.43
C TYR A 599 11.47 22.42 -9.98
N ILE A 600 10.94 22.28 -11.19
CA ILE A 600 10.27 23.35 -11.92
C ILE A 600 8.79 23.04 -12.04
N ALA A 601 7.98 24.08 -11.81
CA ALA A 601 6.56 24.10 -12.10
C ALA A 601 6.26 25.03 -13.28
N ASN A 602 5.55 24.54 -14.30
CA ASN A 602 4.89 25.36 -15.30
C ASN A 602 3.48 25.71 -14.83
N THR A 603 3.28 26.98 -14.49
CA THR A 603 1.99 27.50 -14.01
C THR A 603 1.07 27.99 -15.13
N SER A 604 1.49 27.88 -16.39
CA SER A 604 0.69 28.24 -17.56
C SER A 604 -0.05 27.03 -18.14
N SER A 605 -1.19 27.29 -18.78
CA SER A 605 -1.91 26.31 -19.60
C SER A 605 -1.30 26.10 -20.99
N SER A 606 -0.08 26.59 -21.22
CA SER A 606 0.68 26.48 -22.47
C SER A 606 2.11 26.05 -22.20
N VAL A 607 2.78 25.50 -23.22
CA VAL A 607 4.20 25.17 -23.17
C VAL A 607 5.03 26.44 -22.91
N GLN A 608 6.00 26.36 -22.00
CA GLN A 608 6.81 27.49 -21.58
C GLN A 608 8.30 27.16 -21.61
N SER A 609 9.12 28.17 -21.89
CA SER A 609 10.58 28.00 -21.91
C SER A 609 11.29 29.15 -21.22
N PHE A 610 12.42 28.86 -20.58
CA PHE A 610 13.38 29.85 -20.09
C PHE A 610 14.79 29.46 -20.52
N SER A 611 15.76 30.38 -20.39
CA SER A 611 17.17 30.07 -20.65
C SER A 611 18.08 30.47 -19.51
N TYR A 612 19.15 29.72 -19.31
CA TYR A 612 20.20 30.00 -18.34
C TYR A 612 21.60 29.87 -18.94
N SER A 613 22.60 30.54 -18.34
CA SER A 613 23.99 30.44 -18.78
C SER A 613 24.64 29.14 -18.29
N ALA A 614 25.10 28.27 -19.20
CA ALA A 614 25.89 27.04 -18.95
C ALA A 614 27.26 27.09 -19.70
N GLY A 615 28.32 26.41 -19.23
CA GLY A 615 29.68 26.45 -19.81
C GLY A 615 30.73 27.37 -19.14
N ALA A 616 31.80 27.71 -19.86
CA ALA A 616 32.88 28.58 -19.38
C ALA A 616 32.46 30.07 -19.32
N GLY A 617 32.85 30.77 -18.24
CA GLY A 617 32.50 32.18 -18.03
C GLY A 617 31.04 32.40 -17.61
N THR A 618 30.37 31.36 -17.11
CA THR A 618 28.95 31.41 -16.71
C THR A 618 28.71 32.10 -15.37
N THR A 619 27.45 32.50 -15.19
CA THR A 619 26.97 33.02 -13.91
C THR A 619 26.24 31.96 -13.06
N SER A 620 26.09 30.74 -13.60
CA SER A 620 25.54 29.57 -12.91
C SER A 620 26.66 28.76 -12.27
N GLN A 621 26.51 28.40 -10.99
CA GLN A 621 27.56 27.68 -10.25
C GLN A 621 26.99 27.02 -8.99
N LEU A 622 27.62 25.93 -8.56
CA LEU A 622 27.43 25.36 -7.23
C LEU A 622 28.66 25.68 -6.39
N ILE A 623 28.46 26.30 -5.23
CA ILE A 623 29.52 26.66 -4.29
C ILE A 623 29.32 25.83 -3.03
N ALA A 624 30.23 24.89 -2.77
CA ALA A 624 30.25 24.13 -1.54
C ALA A 624 31.08 24.89 -0.49
N GLY A 625 30.43 25.40 0.55
CA GLY A 625 31.08 26.17 1.62
C GLY A 625 32.23 25.41 2.28
N GLY A 626 33.23 26.14 2.79
CA GLY A 626 34.29 25.55 3.62
C GLY A 626 33.73 24.92 4.90
N SER A 627 34.41 23.90 5.44
CA SER A 627 34.07 23.27 6.72
C SER A 627 34.44 24.19 7.88
N GLY A 628 33.69 25.28 8.06
CA GLY A 628 33.82 26.17 9.21
C GLY A 628 32.88 25.71 10.33
N THR A 629 33.41 25.61 11.55
CA THR A 629 32.60 25.48 12.78
C THR A 629 31.49 26.53 12.75
N PRO A 630 30.22 26.18 13.05
CA PRO A 630 29.14 27.16 13.06
C PRO A 630 29.52 28.34 13.98
N PRO A 631 29.27 29.59 13.55
CA PRO A 631 29.57 30.75 14.38
C PRO A 631 28.84 30.59 15.73
N PRO A 632 29.48 30.96 16.86
CA PRO A 632 28.89 30.79 18.17
C PRO A 632 27.52 31.45 18.21
N THR A 633 26.52 30.69 18.65
CA THR A 633 25.14 31.16 18.84
C THR A 633 25.19 32.45 19.65
N PRO A 634 24.60 33.57 19.18
CA PRO A 634 24.63 34.82 19.93
C PRO A 634 24.04 34.57 21.31
N THR A 635 24.80 34.89 22.35
CA THR A 635 24.33 34.83 23.73
C THR A 635 23.05 35.66 23.82
N PRO A 636 21.92 35.10 24.30
CA PRO A 636 20.67 35.87 24.39
C PRO A 636 20.94 37.13 25.20
N THR A 637 20.75 38.29 24.57
CA THR A 637 20.80 39.57 25.25
C THR A 637 19.68 39.57 26.30
N PRO A 638 19.95 39.91 27.57
CA PRO A 638 18.93 39.90 28.61
C PRO A 638 17.74 40.75 28.15
N THR A 639 16.57 40.12 28.07
CA THR A 639 15.31 40.77 27.72
C THR A 639 15.06 41.90 28.72
N PRO A 640 14.87 43.16 28.29
CA PRO A 640 14.53 44.24 29.21
C PRO A 640 13.25 43.87 29.96
N THR A 641 13.31 44.00 31.29
CA THR A 641 12.19 43.71 32.19
C THR A 641 10.97 44.53 31.76
N PRO A 642 9.78 43.91 31.57
CA PRO A 642 8.59 44.65 31.15
C PRO A 642 8.21 45.67 32.22
N THR A 643 8.17 46.94 31.83
CA THR A 643 7.66 48.04 32.64
C THR A 643 6.19 47.75 33.00
N PRO A 644 5.78 47.85 34.27
CA PRO A 644 4.40 47.55 34.67
C PRO A 644 3.41 48.44 33.91
N LYS A 645 2.48 47.80 33.21
CA LYS A 645 1.35 48.43 32.53
C LYS A 645 0.46 49.13 33.57
N PRO A 646 0.07 50.41 33.37
CA PRO A 646 -0.78 51.12 34.33
C PRO A 646 -2.09 50.37 34.54
N THR A 647 -2.39 50.12 35.81
CA THR A 647 -3.59 49.43 36.30
C THR A 647 -4.82 50.25 35.89
N ALA A 648 -5.77 49.61 35.20
CA ALA A 648 -7.03 50.27 34.85
C ALA A 648 -7.81 50.62 36.14
N THR A 649 -8.19 51.89 36.27
CA THR A 649 -9.04 52.40 37.34
C THR A 649 -10.36 51.62 37.40
N PRO A 650 -10.80 51.13 38.57
CA PRO A 650 -12.04 50.38 38.68
C PRO A 650 -13.24 51.23 38.29
N THR A 651 -14.05 50.72 37.36
CA THR A 651 -15.34 51.27 36.95
C THR A 651 -16.31 51.26 38.15
N PRO A 652 -16.98 52.38 38.49
CA PRO A 652 -17.89 52.42 39.63
C PRO A 652 -19.07 51.46 39.45
N THR A 653 -19.35 50.72 40.52
CA THR A 653 -20.45 49.75 40.63
C THR A 653 -21.81 50.44 40.46
N PRO A 654 -22.73 49.92 39.64
CA PRO A 654 -24.06 50.51 39.49
C PRO A 654 -24.87 50.38 40.77
N THR A 655 -25.45 51.50 41.20
CA THR A 655 -26.35 51.62 42.36
C THR A 655 -27.62 50.77 42.15
N PRO A 656 -28.06 49.97 43.14
CA PRO A 656 -29.26 49.16 43.01
C PRO A 656 -30.52 50.01 42.88
N THR A 657 -31.35 49.67 41.89
CA THR A 657 -32.66 50.27 41.60
C THR A 657 -33.63 50.01 42.78
N PRO A 658 -34.38 51.01 43.26
CA PRO A 658 -35.28 50.84 44.39
C PRO A 658 -36.46 49.91 44.05
N THR A 659 -36.76 49.01 44.98
CA THR A 659 -37.87 48.06 44.97
C THR A 659 -39.22 48.79 44.94
N PRO A 660 -40.15 48.45 44.02
CA PRO A 660 -41.47 49.06 44.01
C PRO A 660 -42.29 48.65 45.24
N THR A 661 -42.91 49.64 45.87
CA THR A 661 -43.79 49.53 47.04
C THR A 661 -45.07 48.74 46.70
N PRO A 662 -45.52 47.80 47.55
CA PRO A 662 -46.72 47.00 47.27
C PRO A 662 -47.99 47.86 47.31
N THR A 663 -48.82 47.72 46.26
CA THR A 663 -50.14 48.35 46.13
C THR A 663 -51.11 47.82 47.19
N PRO A 664 -51.83 48.69 47.94
CA PRO A 664 -52.78 48.25 48.96
C PRO A 664 -53.98 47.52 48.35
N THR A 665 -54.36 46.41 48.99
CA THR A 665 -55.50 45.56 48.66
C THR A 665 -56.83 46.31 48.85
N PRO A 666 -57.75 46.32 47.87
CA PRO A 666 -59.06 46.94 48.03
C PRO A 666 -59.95 46.14 48.99
N THR A 667 -60.49 46.85 49.99
CA THR A 667 -61.47 46.38 50.98
C THR A 667 -62.79 45.96 50.31
N PRO A 668 -63.40 44.82 50.69
CA PRO A 668 -64.64 44.33 50.08
C PRO A 668 -65.86 45.19 50.45
N THR A 669 -66.63 45.57 49.43
CA THR A 669 -67.93 46.27 49.56
C THR A 669 -69.00 45.33 50.12
N PRO A 670 -69.77 45.71 51.16
CA PRO A 670 -70.81 44.87 51.73
C PRO A 670 -72.07 44.80 50.85
N THR A 671 -72.57 43.59 50.66
CA THR A 671 -73.84 43.29 49.96
C THR A 671 -75.03 43.59 50.87
N PRO A 672 -76.03 44.39 50.46
CA PRO A 672 -77.30 44.47 51.16
C PRO A 672 -78.22 43.29 50.77
N LYS A 673 -78.90 42.70 51.75
CA LYS A 673 -80.09 41.85 51.59
C LYS A 673 -81.33 42.67 52.09
N PRO A 674 -82.55 42.35 51.61
CA PRO A 674 -83.62 43.28 51.20
C PRO A 674 -84.03 44.35 52.20
#